data_AF-J2VRZ9-F1
#
_entry.id   AF-J2VRZ9-F1
#
_cell.length_a   1.000
_cell.length_b   1.000
_cell.length_c   1.000
_cell.angle_alpha   90.00
_cell.angle_beta   90.00
_cell.angle_gamma   90.00
#
_symmetry.space_group_name_H-M   'P 1'
#
loop_
_entity.id
_entity.type
_entity.pdbx_description
1 polymer ?
#
loop_
_entity_poly.entity_id
_entity_poly.type
_entity_poly.pdbx_seq_one_letter_code
_entity_poly.pdbx_strand_id
1 'polypeptide(L)'
;MRPRTIPTQLHNAADGHAVAGAPATSTPADAAPIVLRNVMVPMRDGVLLATDIYLPRQSRDGVQSPVILERTPYGKHLPSRSERSASNAETLTREQVASYFVQHGYAVVYQDCRGRYASEGEFVKYTSDAEDGYDTCAWIVRQDWSAGRIGTMGLSYAAHTQAALASLGAPGVVAMFMDSGGFSNAYQGGIRQGGAFEMKQATWALRQALESPEVLRDEARADALRDVDMREWFERSLEWTPGNSPLQLAPEYEQYLFEQWRHGKFDAYWRRPGLYAQGYHDRFCDAAMVHMSSWFDPYPRTATENYMGLVGKKKNPVNLILGPWTHGNRSLTYAGDVDFGPEATLDGQLAPDFLALRLAWFERWLKGNPELPSPLPPVSLFVMGGGSGRRNAQGRMEHGGTWRAEPSWPVPGTQLQSHYLHADGLLATDQPAATEAHLAYRYDPHHPVPTVGGAVTSGEPLMVGGAFDQHEHAARFGVRPPYEALAARADVLVFQSPVLQEDVEVTGAVSAELWISSDCVDTDFTIKLIDVYPPNEDYPDGYAMNLTDGILRVRYRDSWEQPALMTPGQVYRIRIDAFPTSNLFKAGHRIRVDVSSSNFPRFDCNPNTGADEGVASEPRVAANRIYVDAQRPSHVILPVVSR
;
A
#
# COMPACT_ATOMS: atom_id res chain seq x y z
N MET A 1 35.79 -55.04 25.87
CA MET A 1 35.39 -55.90 27.00
C MET A 1 34.67 -55.05 28.05
N ARG A 2 33.43 -55.40 28.43
CA ARG A 2 32.86 -55.14 29.76
C ARG A 2 33.41 -56.24 30.74
N PRO A 3 33.12 -56.31 32.06
CA PRO A 3 32.12 -55.56 32.85
C PRO A 3 32.56 -55.12 34.28
N ARG A 4 31.65 -54.46 35.00
CA ARG A 4 31.32 -54.81 36.40
C ARG A 4 29.82 -54.54 36.67
N THR A 5 29.29 -55.19 37.70
CA THR A 5 27.87 -55.58 37.88
C THR A 5 27.33 -55.12 39.26
N ILE A 6 26.09 -54.59 39.35
CA ILE A 6 24.86 -55.18 39.99
C ILE A 6 24.96 -55.28 41.54
N PRO A 7 23.98 -54.76 42.36
CA PRO A 7 22.62 -55.33 42.41
C PRO A 7 21.37 -54.44 42.68
N THR A 8 20.26 -54.87 42.04
CA THR A 8 18.93 -55.27 42.58
C THR A 8 18.68 -55.23 44.11
N GLN A 9 17.46 -55.11 44.68
CA GLN A 9 16.06 -54.79 44.23
C GLN A 9 15.14 -54.76 45.49
N LEU A 10 13.91 -54.19 45.41
CA LEU A 10 12.62 -54.61 46.04
C LEU A 10 11.76 -53.49 46.67
N HIS A 11 10.47 -53.48 46.28
CA HIS A 11 9.20 -53.22 47.03
C HIS A 11 9.29 -52.63 48.47
N ASN A 12 8.39 -51.75 48.95
CA ASN A 12 7.01 -51.42 48.58
C ASN A 12 6.65 -50.01 49.18
N ALA A 13 5.45 -49.39 49.10
CA ALA A 13 4.12 -49.79 48.63
C ALA A 13 3.33 -48.60 48.01
N ALA A 14 2.01 -48.56 48.15
CA ALA A 14 1.07 -47.52 47.70
C ALA A 14 0.73 -46.45 48.77
N ASP A 15 0.35 -45.26 48.31
CA ASP A 15 -0.99 -44.70 48.59
C ASP A 15 -1.36 -43.68 47.51
N GLY A 16 -2.65 -43.59 47.17
CA GLY A 16 -3.11 -42.83 46.01
C GLY A 16 -4.29 -41.92 46.30
N HIS A 17 -4.31 -40.75 45.66
CA HIS A 17 -5.54 -39.99 45.44
C HIS A 17 -5.65 -39.63 43.96
N ALA A 18 -6.65 -40.21 43.30
CA ALA A 18 -6.97 -39.93 41.91
C ALA A 18 -7.72 -38.59 41.81
N VAL A 19 -7.18 -37.67 41.00
CA VAL A 19 -7.98 -36.59 40.41
C VAL A 19 -8.48 -37.10 39.07
N ALA A 20 -9.80 -37.13 38.89
CA ALA A 20 -10.42 -37.65 37.68
C ALA A 20 -10.07 -36.76 36.48
N GLY A 21 -9.22 -37.26 35.58
CA GLY A 21 -9.01 -36.63 34.28
C GLY A 21 -10.29 -36.71 33.45
N ALA A 22 -10.86 -35.56 33.09
CA ALA A 22 -11.85 -35.50 32.02
C ALA A 22 -11.23 -36.07 30.73
N PRO A 23 -11.99 -36.84 29.92
CA PRO A 23 -11.44 -37.43 28.71
C PRO A 23 -11.08 -36.32 27.73
N ALA A 24 -9.81 -36.25 27.33
CA ALA A 24 -9.41 -35.48 26.17
C ALA A 24 -10.09 -36.11 24.94
N THR A 25 -11.20 -35.53 24.49
CA THR A 25 -11.85 -35.92 23.25
C THR A 25 -10.92 -35.61 22.11
N SER A 26 -10.35 -36.65 21.51
CA SER A 26 -9.55 -36.55 20.29
C SER A 26 -10.44 -36.02 19.15
N THR A 27 -10.31 -34.72 18.87
CA THR A 27 -11.01 -34.09 17.75
C THR A 27 -10.52 -34.71 16.44
N PRO A 28 -11.40 -35.15 15.52
CA PRO A 28 -10.97 -35.66 14.22
C PRO A 28 -10.51 -34.49 13.34
N ALA A 29 -9.23 -34.15 13.42
CA ALA A 29 -8.60 -33.04 12.70
C ALA A 29 -8.60 -33.18 11.16
N ASP A 30 -8.82 -34.41 10.65
CA ASP A 30 -8.76 -34.76 9.22
C ASP A 30 -10.12 -34.69 8.49
N ALA A 31 -11.22 -34.31 9.18
CA ALA A 31 -12.53 -34.25 8.54
C ALA A 31 -12.73 -32.93 7.76
N ALA A 32 -12.85 -33.01 6.43
CA ALA A 32 -13.08 -31.86 5.55
C ALA A 32 -14.23 -30.94 6.02
N PRO A 33 -14.15 -29.61 5.83
CA PRO A 33 -15.14 -28.65 6.32
C PRO A 33 -16.56 -28.91 5.79
N ILE A 34 -17.56 -28.33 6.45
CA ILE A 34 -18.89 -28.17 5.85
C ILE A 34 -18.83 -26.91 5.00
N VAL A 35 -19.12 -27.02 3.70
CA VAL A 35 -19.08 -25.88 2.77
C VAL A 35 -20.49 -25.58 2.28
N LEU A 36 -20.94 -24.34 2.52
CA LEU A 36 -22.15 -23.77 1.93
C LEU A 36 -21.72 -22.79 0.85
N ARG A 37 -21.98 -23.08 -0.43
CA ARG A 37 -21.58 -22.23 -1.55
C ARG A 37 -22.73 -21.35 -2.03
N ASN A 38 -22.42 -20.13 -2.47
CA ASN A 38 -23.38 -19.15 -2.99
C ASN A 38 -24.59 -18.93 -2.08
N VAL A 39 -24.36 -18.81 -0.76
CA VAL A 39 -25.38 -18.31 0.16
C VAL A 39 -25.61 -16.84 -0.17
N MET A 40 -26.82 -16.52 -0.61
CA MET A 40 -27.21 -15.18 -1.03
C MET A 40 -27.60 -14.35 0.19
N VAL A 41 -26.75 -13.40 0.58
CA VAL A 41 -26.93 -12.56 1.76
C VAL A 41 -27.62 -11.25 1.37
N PRO A 42 -28.81 -10.92 1.90
CA PRO A 42 -29.52 -9.71 1.53
C PRO A 42 -28.93 -8.46 2.21
N MET A 43 -28.61 -7.45 1.41
CA MET A 43 -28.27 -6.11 1.86
C MET A 43 -29.54 -5.29 2.17
N ARG A 44 -29.39 -4.14 2.83
CA ARG A 44 -30.50 -3.23 3.22
C ARG A 44 -31.40 -2.76 2.07
N ASP A 45 -30.87 -2.73 0.85
CA ASP A 45 -31.57 -2.32 -0.37
C ASP A 45 -32.17 -3.50 -1.16
N GLY A 46 -32.04 -4.73 -0.63
CA GLY A 46 -32.57 -5.95 -1.23
C GLY A 46 -31.64 -6.66 -2.21
N VAL A 47 -30.50 -6.06 -2.58
CA VAL A 47 -29.48 -6.70 -3.42
C VAL A 47 -28.84 -7.86 -2.68
N LEU A 48 -28.63 -8.99 -3.37
CA LEU A 48 -28.08 -10.19 -2.77
C LEU A 48 -26.59 -10.37 -3.08
N LEU A 49 -25.77 -10.53 -2.04
CA LEU A 49 -24.33 -10.81 -2.19
C LEU A 49 -24.02 -12.30 -1.99
N ALA A 50 -23.35 -12.89 -2.98
CA ALA A 50 -22.99 -14.30 -2.98
C ALA A 50 -21.83 -14.57 -2.02
N THR A 51 -22.05 -15.51 -1.11
CA THR A 51 -21.15 -15.80 0.01
C THR A 51 -20.86 -17.30 0.11
N ASP A 52 -19.58 -17.66 0.19
CA ASP A 52 -19.14 -19.03 0.49
C ASP A 52 -18.75 -19.13 1.97
N ILE A 53 -19.27 -20.15 2.65
CA ILE A 53 -19.16 -20.32 4.11
C ILE A 53 -18.59 -21.69 4.42
N TYR A 54 -17.50 -21.72 5.18
CA TYR A 54 -16.78 -22.90 5.59
C TYR A 54 -16.92 -23.05 7.11
N LEU A 55 -17.55 -24.13 7.57
CA LEU A 55 -17.88 -24.36 8.99
C LEU A 55 -17.16 -25.60 9.54
N PRO A 56 -16.74 -25.59 10.82
CA PRO A 56 -16.33 -26.78 11.55
C PRO A 56 -17.44 -27.83 11.58
N ARG A 57 -17.06 -29.12 11.66
CA ARG A 57 -18.04 -30.22 11.68
C ARG A 57 -18.99 -30.15 12.87
N GLN A 58 -18.48 -29.66 14.00
CA GLN A 58 -19.18 -29.46 15.28
C GLN A 58 -20.33 -28.45 15.17
N SER A 59 -20.39 -27.60 14.14
CA SER A 59 -21.55 -26.73 13.91
C SER A 59 -22.83 -27.52 13.58
N ARG A 60 -22.74 -28.80 13.22
CA ARG A 60 -23.92 -29.70 13.14
C ARG A 60 -24.50 -30.05 14.51
N ASP A 61 -23.68 -29.98 15.55
CA ASP A 61 -24.03 -30.27 16.94
C ASP A 61 -24.43 -28.98 17.70
N GLY A 62 -24.68 -27.88 16.97
CA GLY A 62 -25.03 -26.57 17.51
C GLY A 62 -23.86 -25.75 18.05
N VAL A 63 -22.61 -26.17 17.80
CA VAL A 63 -21.44 -25.40 18.25
C VAL A 63 -21.23 -24.15 17.40
N GLN A 64 -21.29 -23.00 18.08
CA GLN A 64 -21.01 -21.69 17.52
C GLN A 64 -19.51 -21.42 17.44
N SER A 65 -19.07 -20.87 16.31
CA SER A 65 -17.66 -20.54 16.06
C SER A 65 -17.43 -19.03 15.91
N PRO A 66 -16.26 -18.52 16.34
CA PRO A 66 -15.79 -17.21 15.87
C PRO A 66 -15.61 -17.24 14.36
N VAL A 67 -15.89 -16.12 13.69
CA VAL A 67 -15.97 -16.04 12.22
C VAL A 67 -14.81 -15.22 11.67
N ILE A 68 -14.15 -15.67 10.62
CA ILE A 68 -13.18 -14.89 9.83
C ILE A 68 -13.86 -14.49 8.51
N LEU A 69 -13.96 -13.19 8.25
CA LEU A 69 -14.59 -12.62 7.05
C LEU A 69 -13.54 -11.99 6.13
N GLU A 70 -13.66 -12.28 4.83
CA GLU A 70 -12.99 -11.53 3.76
C GLU A 70 -14.01 -11.18 2.65
N ARG A 71 -14.16 -9.87 2.37
CA ARG A 71 -14.97 -9.36 1.25
C ARG A 71 -14.04 -8.95 0.11
N THR A 72 -14.27 -9.44 -1.10
CA THR A 72 -13.33 -9.28 -2.22
C THR A 72 -14.04 -9.00 -3.56
N PRO A 73 -13.53 -8.11 -4.42
CA PRO A 73 -14.00 -7.94 -5.80
C PRO A 73 -13.21 -8.81 -6.80
N TYR A 74 -12.40 -9.75 -6.29
CA TYR A 74 -11.45 -10.60 -7.04
C TYR A 74 -11.83 -12.10 -7.03
N GLY A 75 -13.10 -12.42 -6.77
CA GLY A 75 -13.64 -13.77 -6.83
C GLY A 75 -13.40 -14.56 -5.54
N LYS A 76 -14.46 -14.75 -4.75
CA LYS A 76 -14.44 -15.50 -3.48
C LYS A 76 -13.93 -16.94 -3.59
N HIS A 77 -13.96 -17.51 -4.79
CA HIS A 77 -13.48 -18.87 -5.10
C HIS A 77 -12.07 -18.92 -5.72
N LEU A 78 -11.53 -17.78 -6.17
CA LEU A 78 -10.19 -17.70 -6.76
C LEU A 78 -9.12 -17.59 -5.66
N PRO A 79 -7.86 -17.98 -5.90
CA PRO A 79 -6.76 -17.72 -4.97
C PRO A 79 -6.48 -16.21 -4.84
N SER A 80 -6.09 -15.75 -3.65
CA SER A 80 -5.50 -14.42 -3.49
C SER A 80 -4.00 -14.52 -3.64
N ARG A 81 -3.38 -13.71 -4.50
CA ARG A 81 -1.92 -13.72 -4.75
C ARG A 81 -1.04 -13.51 -3.50
N SER A 82 -1.64 -13.06 -2.39
CA SER A 82 -1.02 -12.97 -1.07
C SER A 82 -0.69 -14.33 -0.45
N GLU A 83 -1.45 -15.38 -0.77
CA GLU A 83 -1.50 -16.62 0.02
C GLU A 83 -0.38 -17.59 -0.35
N ARG A 84 0.87 -17.14 -0.22
CA ARG A 84 2.10 -17.91 -0.41
C ARG A 84 3.11 -17.56 0.70
N SER A 85 4.21 -18.30 0.78
CA SER A 85 5.30 -18.06 1.74
C SER A 85 6.67 -18.09 1.05
N ALA A 86 7.73 -17.68 1.75
CA ALA A 86 9.10 -17.83 1.26
C ALA A 86 9.50 -19.30 1.00
N SER A 87 8.88 -20.25 1.71
CA SER A 87 9.10 -21.70 1.57
C SER A 87 8.20 -22.38 0.52
N ASN A 88 7.09 -21.76 0.14
CA ASN A 88 6.19 -22.24 -0.91
C ASN A 88 5.70 -21.08 -1.79
N ALA A 89 6.22 -21.02 -3.01
CA ALA A 89 5.84 -20.02 -4.00
C ALA A 89 4.45 -20.27 -4.63
N GLU A 90 3.89 -21.49 -4.53
CA GLU A 90 2.53 -21.76 -4.99
C GLU A 90 1.52 -21.02 -4.12
N THR A 91 0.53 -20.41 -4.78
CA THR A 91 -0.51 -19.64 -4.10
C THR A 91 -1.64 -20.58 -3.66
N LEU A 92 -1.91 -20.60 -2.35
CA LEU A 92 -3.01 -21.36 -1.78
C LEU A 92 -4.37 -20.81 -2.26
N THR A 93 -5.28 -21.74 -2.54
CA THR A 93 -6.69 -21.41 -2.78
C THR A 93 -7.35 -20.90 -1.49
N ARG A 94 -8.40 -20.08 -1.64
CA ARG A 94 -9.24 -19.65 -0.50
C ARG A 94 -9.86 -20.85 0.25
N GLU A 95 -10.09 -21.98 -0.41
CA GLU A 95 -10.57 -23.22 0.22
C GLU A 95 -9.50 -23.92 1.09
N GLN A 96 -8.22 -23.88 0.70
CA GLN A 96 -7.11 -24.35 1.55
C GLN A 96 -6.93 -23.43 2.77
N VAL A 97 -6.98 -22.11 2.58
CA VAL A 97 -6.89 -21.12 3.67
C VAL A 97 -8.08 -21.26 4.63
N ALA A 98 -9.30 -21.43 4.12
CA ALA A 98 -10.47 -21.72 4.94
C ALA A 98 -10.32 -23.01 5.73
N SER A 99 -9.86 -24.09 5.09
CA SER A 99 -9.68 -25.40 5.74
C SER A 99 -8.68 -25.32 6.90
N TYR A 100 -7.58 -24.58 6.73
CA TYR A 100 -6.61 -24.32 7.79
C TYR A 100 -7.24 -23.64 9.02
N PHE A 101 -8.01 -22.57 8.83
CA PHE A 101 -8.69 -21.92 9.97
C PHE A 101 -9.86 -22.76 10.53
N VAL A 102 -10.59 -23.51 9.70
CA VAL A 102 -11.66 -24.41 10.18
C VAL A 102 -11.12 -25.52 11.07
N GLN A 103 -9.94 -26.08 10.76
CA GLN A 103 -9.24 -27.04 11.64
C GLN A 103 -8.90 -26.45 13.02
N HIS A 104 -8.72 -25.13 13.10
CA HIS A 104 -8.50 -24.39 14.35
C HIS A 104 -9.81 -23.89 15.00
N GLY A 105 -10.98 -24.30 14.50
CA GLY A 105 -12.29 -24.04 15.12
C GLY A 105 -12.98 -22.74 14.70
N TYR A 106 -12.50 -22.05 13.67
CA TYR A 106 -13.15 -20.87 13.10
C TYR A 106 -14.18 -21.25 12.04
N ALA A 107 -15.23 -20.44 11.90
CA ALA A 107 -15.98 -20.36 10.64
C ALA A 107 -15.25 -19.38 9.70
N VAL A 108 -15.22 -19.65 8.40
CA VAL A 108 -14.60 -18.75 7.41
C VAL A 108 -15.63 -18.37 6.34
N VAL A 109 -15.69 -17.08 6.02
CA VAL A 109 -16.68 -16.48 5.13
C VAL A 109 -15.96 -15.67 4.05
N TYR A 110 -16.13 -16.06 2.80
CA TYR A 110 -15.68 -15.30 1.64
C TYR A 110 -16.88 -14.77 0.86
N GLN A 111 -16.92 -13.46 0.61
CA GLN A 111 -18.02 -12.80 -0.10
C GLN A 111 -17.51 -12.05 -1.33
N ASP A 112 -18.21 -12.22 -2.45
CA ASP A 112 -18.02 -11.38 -3.63
C ASP A 112 -18.64 -9.99 -3.39
N CYS A 113 -17.90 -8.92 -3.65
CA CYS A 113 -18.44 -7.56 -3.58
C CYS A 113 -19.59 -7.35 -4.59
N ARG A 114 -20.45 -6.36 -4.33
CA ARG A 114 -21.59 -5.98 -5.18
C ARG A 114 -21.20 -5.84 -6.65
N GLY A 115 -22.01 -6.42 -7.54
CA GLY A 115 -21.76 -6.43 -8.99
C GLY A 115 -20.52 -7.21 -9.44
N ARG A 116 -19.98 -8.11 -8.63
CA ARG A 116 -18.83 -8.96 -8.99
C ARG A 116 -19.19 -10.45 -8.92
N TYR A 117 -18.78 -11.19 -9.95
CA TYR A 117 -18.96 -12.64 -10.12
C TYR A 117 -20.41 -13.12 -9.87
N ALA A 118 -20.69 -13.69 -8.69
CA ALA A 118 -22.00 -14.25 -8.35
C ALA A 118 -22.89 -13.28 -7.54
N SER A 119 -22.35 -12.14 -7.09
CA SER A 119 -23.12 -11.11 -6.38
C SER A 119 -23.93 -10.23 -7.35
N GLU A 120 -25.14 -9.88 -6.94
CA GLU A 120 -26.03 -8.98 -7.67
C GLU A 120 -25.59 -7.50 -7.54
N GLY A 121 -26.30 -6.61 -8.25
CA GLY A 121 -26.08 -5.16 -8.24
C GLY A 121 -25.06 -4.70 -9.28
N GLU A 122 -24.71 -3.41 -9.21
CA GLU A 122 -23.73 -2.77 -10.09
C GLU A 122 -22.41 -2.55 -9.34
N PHE A 123 -21.27 -2.79 -9.99
CA PHE A 123 -19.96 -2.57 -9.40
C PHE A 123 -19.47 -1.14 -9.61
N VAL A 124 -19.45 -0.34 -8.54
CA VAL A 124 -18.78 0.97 -8.51
C VAL A 124 -17.67 0.93 -7.46
N LYS A 125 -16.47 1.32 -7.87
CA LYS A 125 -15.23 1.09 -7.11
C LYS A 125 -15.23 1.84 -5.77
N TYR A 126 -15.21 1.09 -4.66
CA TYR A 126 -15.15 1.50 -3.25
C TYR A 126 -16.40 2.14 -2.63
N THR A 127 -17.48 2.38 -3.39
CA THR A 127 -18.55 3.28 -2.92
C THR A 127 -19.62 2.62 -2.06
N SER A 128 -19.82 1.30 -2.17
CA SER A 128 -20.85 0.54 -1.44
C SER A 128 -20.28 -0.36 -0.34
N ASP A 129 -18.95 -0.47 -0.24
CA ASP A 129 -18.26 -1.47 0.57
C ASP A 129 -18.40 -1.30 2.08
N ALA A 130 -18.75 -0.10 2.53
CA ALA A 130 -18.97 0.19 3.94
C ALA A 130 -20.34 -0.33 4.39
N GLU A 131 -21.40 0.04 3.67
CA GLU A 131 -22.78 -0.35 3.95
C GLU A 131 -22.98 -1.86 3.74
N ASP A 132 -22.50 -2.41 2.63
CA ASP A 132 -22.59 -3.84 2.33
C ASP A 132 -21.79 -4.69 3.33
N GLY A 133 -20.64 -4.18 3.77
CA GLY A 133 -19.83 -4.83 4.81
C GLY A 133 -20.49 -4.78 6.19
N TYR A 134 -21.13 -3.66 6.54
CA TYR A 134 -21.94 -3.54 7.75
C TYR A 134 -23.10 -4.54 7.76
N ASP A 135 -23.85 -4.63 6.65
CA ASP A 135 -25.01 -5.53 6.53
C ASP A 135 -24.58 -7.00 6.56
N THR A 136 -23.45 -7.32 5.92
CA THR A 136 -22.84 -8.65 5.98
C THR A 136 -22.46 -9.03 7.42
N CYS A 137 -21.80 -8.15 8.17
CA CYS A 137 -21.53 -8.39 9.59
C CYS A 137 -22.82 -8.54 10.41
N ALA A 138 -23.83 -7.69 10.17
CA ALA A 138 -25.13 -7.73 10.84
C ALA A 138 -25.93 -9.00 10.53
N TRP A 139 -25.70 -9.63 9.37
CA TRP A 139 -26.22 -10.94 9.01
C TRP A 139 -25.44 -12.07 9.69
N ILE A 140 -24.09 -12.04 9.66
CA ILE A 140 -23.22 -13.05 10.28
C ILE A 140 -23.49 -13.20 11.78
N VAL A 141 -23.67 -12.11 12.53
CA VAL A 141 -23.91 -12.18 13.99
C VAL A 141 -25.28 -12.79 14.37
N ARG A 142 -26.17 -13.03 13.41
CA ARG A 142 -27.50 -13.63 13.62
C ARG A 142 -27.57 -15.11 13.24
N GLN A 143 -26.49 -15.70 12.73
CA GLN A 143 -26.49 -17.08 12.27
C GLN A 143 -26.27 -18.05 13.43
N ASP A 144 -27.02 -19.16 13.46
CA ASP A 144 -26.95 -20.14 14.56
C ASP A 144 -25.56 -20.78 14.76
N TRP A 145 -24.70 -20.76 13.72
CA TRP A 145 -23.32 -21.23 13.74
C TRP A 145 -22.29 -20.17 14.17
N SER A 146 -22.70 -18.92 14.37
CA SER A 146 -21.84 -17.78 14.66
C SER A 146 -21.79 -17.47 16.16
N ALA A 147 -20.60 -17.33 16.72
CA ALA A 147 -20.41 -16.90 18.11
C ALA A 147 -20.55 -15.36 18.30
N GLY A 148 -21.09 -14.65 17.30
CA GLY A 148 -21.26 -13.19 17.32
C GLY A 148 -19.95 -12.37 17.26
N ARG A 149 -18.80 -13.04 17.10
CA ARG A 149 -17.46 -12.43 17.06
C ARG A 149 -16.84 -12.65 15.68
N ILE A 150 -16.44 -11.56 15.05
CA ILE A 150 -15.93 -11.50 13.68
C ILE A 150 -14.49 -10.97 13.71
N GLY A 151 -13.58 -11.73 13.11
CA GLY A 151 -12.30 -11.27 12.64
C GLY A 151 -12.38 -10.94 11.16
N THR A 152 -11.61 -9.97 10.69
CA THR A 152 -11.52 -9.68 9.25
C THR A 152 -10.09 -9.82 8.74
N MET A 153 -9.95 -10.22 7.48
CA MET A 153 -8.65 -10.27 6.78
C MET A 153 -8.81 -9.93 5.29
N GLY A 154 -7.68 -9.66 4.63
CA GLY A 154 -7.62 -9.45 3.19
C GLY A 154 -6.47 -8.55 2.74
N LEU A 155 -6.07 -8.70 1.48
CA LEU A 155 -5.09 -7.88 0.77
C LEU A 155 -5.79 -6.78 -0.05
N SER A 156 -5.19 -5.58 -0.14
CA SER A 156 -5.56 -4.55 -1.14
C SER A 156 -7.00 -4.06 -0.98
N TYR A 157 -7.84 -4.24 -2.00
CA TYR A 157 -9.28 -4.03 -1.94
C TYR A 157 -9.93 -4.80 -0.78
N ALA A 158 -9.52 -6.03 -0.49
CA ALA A 158 -10.01 -6.78 0.66
C ALA A 158 -9.47 -6.27 2.02
N ALA A 159 -8.54 -5.31 2.03
CA ALA A 159 -8.23 -4.47 3.19
C ALA A 159 -9.04 -3.16 3.19
N HIS A 160 -9.27 -2.55 2.02
CA HIS A 160 -10.18 -1.39 1.89
C HIS A 160 -11.60 -1.71 2.37
N THR A 161 -12.14 -2.89 2.07
CA THR A 161 -13.45 -3.35 2.58
C THR A 161 -13.49 -3.47 4.11
N GLN A 162 -12.39 -3.86 4.76
CA GLN A 162 -12.28 -3.92 6.23
C GLN A 162 -12.34 -2.53 6.85
N ALA A 163 -11.58 -1.56 6.32
CA ALA A 163 -11.62 -0.18 6.81
C ALA A 163 -12.99 0.49 6.54
N ALA A 164 -13.61 0.17 5.41
CA ALA A 164 -14.93 0.67 5.03
C ALA A 164 -16.02 0.21 6.02
N LEU A 165 -16.16 -1.09 6.26
CA LEU A 165 -17.15 -1.62 7.22
C LEU A 165 -16.84 -1.19 8.65
N ALA A 166 -15.56 -1.10 9.01
CA ALA A 166 -15.17 -0.69 10.35
C ALA A 166 -15.51 0.78 10.61
N SER A 167 -15.38 1.66 9.61
CA SER A 167 -15.76 3.08 9.68
C SER A 167 -17.24 3.32 10.02
N LEU A 168 -18.11 2.36 9.76
CA LEU A 168 -19.52 2.38 10.15
C LEU A 168 -19.81 1.69 11.50
N GLY A 169 -18.79 1.18 12.20
CA GLY A 169 -18.97 0.45 13.45
C GLY A 169 -19.69 -0.89 13.25
N ALA A 170 -19.33 -1.64 12.20
CA ALA A 170 -19.95 -2.93 11.86
C ALA A 170 -20.00 -3.90 13.06
N PRO A 171 -21.15 -4.53 13.33
CA PRO A 171 -21.38 -5.29 14.56
C PRO A 171 -20.53 -6.57 14.62
N GLY A 172 -20.09 -6.92 15.83
CA GLY A 172 -19.35 -8.16 16.10
C GLY A 172 -17.86 -8.15 15.71
N VAL A 173 -17.38 -7.12 14.99
CA VAL A 173 -15.96 -7.03 14.59
C VAL A 173 -15.07 -6.76 15.81
N VAL A 174 -14.18 -7.70 16.12
CA VAL A 174 -13.29 -7.66 17.30
C VAL A 174 -11.80 -7.84 16.97
N ALA A 175 -11.47 -8.32 15.77
CA ALA A 175 -10.10 -8.44 15.28
C ALA A 175 -10.02 -8.09 13.79
N MET A 176 -8.96 -7.44 13.33
CA MET A 176 -8.78 -7.05 11.94
C MET A 176 -7.32 -7.25 11.51
N PHE A 177 -7.10 -7.68 10.28
CA PHE A 177 -5.77 -7.83 9.69
C PHE A 177 -5.78 -7.29 8.25
N MET A 178 -5.32 -6.05 8.08
CA MET A 178 -5.31 -5.33 6.81
C MET A 178 -3.93 -5.44 6.16
N ASP A 179 -3.80 -6.16 5.04
CA ASP A 179 -2.58 -6.23 4.23
C ASP A 179 -2.66 -5.23 3.07
N SER A 180 -1.71 -4.29 3.02
CA SER A 180 -1.45 -3.36 1.93
C SER A 180 -2.72 -2.66 1.43
N GLY A 181 -3.43 -1.98 2.33
CA GLY A 181 -4.70 -1.29 2.03
C GLY A 181 -5.42 -0.79 3.28
N GLY A 182 -6.75 -0.64 3.18
CA GLY A 182 -7.59 -0.10 4.27
C GLY A 182 -7.50 1.42 4.36
N PHE A 183 -8.19 2.16 3.47
CA PHE A 183 -7.95 3.60 3.23
C PHE A 183 -8.05 4.45 4.51
N SER A 184 -7.06 5.31 4.76
CA SER A 184 -7.19 6.46 5.66
C SER A 184 -7.91 7.61 4.93
N ASN A 185 -7.38 7.97 3.76
CA ASN A 185 -7.84 9.02 2.87
C ASN A 185 -7.38 8.72 1.42
N ALA A 186 -8.28 8.15 0.61
CA ALA A 186 -8.01 7.77 -0.78
C ALA A 186 -7.64 8.95 -1.70
N TYR A 187 -7.96 10.17 -1.28
CA TYR A 187 -7.61 11.43 -1.96
C TYR A 187 -6.14 11.83 -1.74
N GLN A 188 -5.47 11.30 -0.71
CA GLN A 188 -4.08 11.61 -0.38
C GLN A 188 -3.12 10.42 -0.50
N GLY A 189 -3.64 9.21 -0.73
CA GLY A 189 -2.89 8.08 -1.26
C GLY A 189 -3.79 7.00 -1.84
N GLY A 190 -3.39 6.41 -2.96
CA GLY A 190 -4.00 5.20 -3.53
C GLY A 190 -4.94 5.44 -4.71
N ILE A 191 -5.68 6.55 -4.74
CA ILE A 191 -6.43 7.02 -5.92
C ILE A 191 -5.90 8.37 -6.41
N ARG A 192 -5.61 9.28 -5.47
CA ARG A 192 -4.88 10.53 -5.72
C ARG A 192 -3.73 10.67 -4.73
N GLN A 193 -2.74 11.49 -5.11
CA GLN A 193 -1.70 11.99 -4.21
C GLN A 193 -1.49 13.48 -4.55
N GLY A 194 -1.52 14.35 -3.54
CA GLY A 194 -1.28 15.79 -3.75
C GLY A 194 -2.20 16.48 -4.76
N GLY A 195 -3.41 15.97 -4.97
CA GLY A 195 -4.37 16.45 -5.97
C GLY A 195 -4.23 15.80 -7.37
N ALA A 196 -3.05 15.27 -7.71
CA ALA A 196 -2.84 14.53 -8.96
C ALA A 196 -3.48 13.12 -8.89
N PHE A 197 -3.93 12.60 -10.03
CA PHE A 197 -4.65 11.34 -10.14
C PHE A 197 -3.72 10.18 -10.49
N GLU A 198 -3.82 9.05 -9.78
CA GLU A 198 -2.96 7.89 -10.04
C GLU A 198 -3.50 7.07 -11.24
N MET A 199 -2.87 7.19 -12.42
CA MET A 199 -3.37 6.58 -13.66
C MET A 199 -3.40 5.04 -13.65
N LYS A 200 -2.80 4.39 -12.63
CA LYS A 200 -3.00 2.96 -12.33
C LYS A 200 -4.48 2.57 -12.18
N GLN A 201 -5.38 3.54 -11.93
CA GLN A 201 -6.82 3.27 -11.93
C GLN A 201 -7.30 2.74 -13.29
N ALA A 202 -6.72 3.20 -14.41
CA ALA A 202 -7.13 2.80 -15.76
C ALA A 202 -6.66 1.36 -16.10
N THR A 203 -5.43 0.99 -15.73
CA THR A 203 -4.93 -0.39 -15.89
C THR A 203 -5.63 -1.38 -14.96
N TRP A 204 -6.02 -0.95 -13.76
CA TRP A 204 -6.90 -1.74 -12.89
C TRP A 204 -8.31 -1.87 -13.48
N ALA A 205 -8.86 -0.77 -14.03
CA ALA A 205 -10.20 -0.75 -14.63
C ALA A 205 -10.32 -1.74 -15.79
N LEU A 206 -9.38 -1.69 -16.75
CA LEU A 206 -9.39 -2.59 -17.91
C LEU A 206 -9.30 -4.06 -17.48
N ARG A 207 -8.44 -4.37 -16.49
CA ARG A 207 -8.31 -5.71 -15.94
C ARG A 207 -9.61 -6.22 -15.31
N GLN A 208 -10.29 -5.40 -14.51
CA GLN A 208 -11.55 -5.83 -13.90
C GLN A 208 -12.74 -5.81 -14.86
N ALA A 209 -12.71 -4.99 -15.93
CA ALA A 209 -13.66 -5.00 -17.02
C ALA A 209 -13.60 -6.35 -17.78
N LEU A 210 -12.39 -6.82 -18.12
CA LEU A 210 -12.18 -8.13 -18.76
C LEU A 210 -12.67 -9.33 -17.93
N GLU A 211 -12.82 -9.16 -16.62
CA GLU A 211 -13.38 -10.16 -15.69
C GLU A 211 -14.86 -9.90 -15.34
N SER A 212 -15.49 -8.85 -15.88
CA SER A 212 -16.86 -8.48 -15.52
C SER A 212 -17.91 -9.38 -16.18
N PRO A 213 -19.02 -9.73 -15.50
CA PRO A 213 -20.14 -10.40 -16.14
C PRO A 213 -20.71 -9.63 -17.35
N GLU A 214 -20.62 -8.30 -17.34
CA GLU A 214 -21.12 -7.40 -18.38
C GLU A 214 -20.34 -7.54 -19.68
N VAL A 215 -19.01 -7.62 -19.60
CA VAL A 215 -18.13 -7.87 -20.75
C VAL A 215 -18.17 -9.35 -21.16
N LEU A 216 -18.10 -10.29 -20.21
CA LEU A 216 -18.03 -11.73 -20.49
C LEU A 216 -19.31 -12.33 -21.11
N ARG A 217 -20.44 -11.60 -21.10
CA ARG A 217 -21.67 -11.98 -21.83
C ARG A 217 -21.60 -11.70 -23.33
N ASP A 218 -20.61 -10.93 -23.81
CA ASP A 218 -20.41 -10.58 -25.22
C ASP A 218 -18.95 -10.87 -25.60
N GLU A 219 -18.74 -11.99 -26.32
CA GLU A 219 -17.41 -12.47 -26.71
C GLU A 219 -16.68 -11.46 -27.61
N ALA A 220 -17.38 -10.79 -28.52
CA ALA A 220 -16.79 -9.80 -29.42
C ALA A 220 -16.36 -8.53 -28.66
N ARG A 221 -17.15 -8.10 -27.68
CA ARG A 221 -16.79 -7.02 -26.74
C ARG A 221 -15.59 -7.39 -25.88
N ALA A 222 -15.52 -8.65 -25.41
CA ALA A 222 -14.41 -9.15 -24.62
C ALA A 222 -13.10 -9.22 -25.41
N ASP A 223 -13.13 -9.72 -26.66
CA ASP A 223 -11.97 -9.75 -27.54
C ASP A 223 -11.50 -8.34 -27.90
N ALA A 224 -12.40 -7.44 -28.29
CA ALA A 224 -12.05 -6.05 -28.60
C ALA A 224 -11.48 -5.29 -27.38
N LEU A 225 -11.82 -5.67 -26.14
CA LEU A 225 -11.17 -5.17 -24.92
C LEU A 225 -9.80 -5.80 -24.64
N ARG A 226 -9.55 -7.05 -25.06
CA ARG A 226 -8.22 -7.70 -24.95
C ARG A 226 -7.20 -7.08 -25.90
N ASP A 227 -7.67 -6.62 -27.06
CA ASP A 227 -6.85 -5.97 -28.09
C ASP A 227 -6.53 -4.48 -27.79
N VAL A 228 -7.00 -3.94 -26.65
CA VAL A 228 -6.69 -2.55 -26.24
C VAL A 228 -5.21 -2.41 -25.84
N ASP A 229 -4.42 -1.77 -26.70
CA ASP A 229 -3.05 -1.40 -26.35
C ASP A 229 -3.01 -0.20 -25.39
N MET A 230 -2.86 -0.50 -24.10
CA MET A 230 -2.71 0.48 -23.04
C MET A 230 -1.47 1.38 -23.20
N ARG A 231 -0.44 0.96 -23.95
CA ARG A 231 0.72 1.81 -24.24
C ARG A 231 0.34 2.91 -25.23
N GLU A 232 -0.31 2.57 -26.34
CA GLU A 232 -0.80 3.56 -27.31
C GLU A 232 -1.76 4.56 -26.65
N TRP A 233 -2.70 4.08 -25.84
CA TRP A 233 -3.65 4.96 -25.14
C TRP A 233 -2.96 5.92 -24.16
N PHE A 234 -1.94 5.49 -23.42
CA PHE A 234 -1.24 6.37 -22.48
C PHE A 234 -0.37 7.43 -23.16
N GLU A 235 0.15 7.15 -24.37
CA GLU A 235 0.86 8.17 -25.18
C GLU A 235 -0.05 9.34 -25.56
N ARG A 236 -1.37 9.11 -25.68
CA ARG A 236 -2.40 10.14 -25.89
C ARG A 236 -3.31 10.39 -24.67
N SER A 237 -2.80 10.19 -23.46
CA SER A 237 -3.57 10.35 -22.21
C SER A 237 -4.25 11.73 -22.02
N LEU A 238 -3.69 12.78 -22.61
CA LEU A 238 -4.26 14.14 -22.62
C LEU A 238 -5.49 14.32 -23.53
N GLU A 239 -5.74 13.36 -24.44
CA GLU A 239 -6.86 13.37 -25.40
C GLU A 239 -8.08 12.58 -24.91
N TRP A 240 -7.98 11.92 -23.75
CA TRP A 240 -9.02 11.02 -23.26
C TRP A 240 -10.31 11.77 -22.90
N THR A 241 -11.42 11.28 -23.44
CA THR A 241 -12.78 11.72 -23.10
C THR A 241 -13.71 10.51 -22.99
N PRO A 242 -14.88 10.61 -22.34
CA PRO A 242 -15.84 9.51 -22.30
C PRO A 242 -16.25 9.08 -23.71
N GLY A 243 -16.14 7.79 -24.02
CA GLY A 243 -16.30 7.25 -25.37
C GLY A 243 -15.07 7.41 -26.29
N ASN A 244 -13.96 7.94 -25.78
CA ASN A 244 -12.63 7.97 -26.43
C ASN A 244 -11.55 7.74 -25.37
N SER A 245 -11.49 6.51 -24.86
CA SER A 245 -10.56 6.06 -23.84
C SER A 245 -10.30 4.55 -24.01
N PRO A 246 -9.28 3.95 -23.35
CA PRO A 246 -9.09 2.50 -23.34
C PRO A 246 -10.28 1.71 -22.75
N LEU A 247 -11.25 2.38 -22.13
CA LEU A 247 -12.44 1.79 -21.52
C LEU A 247 -13.72 2.09 -22.29
N GLN A 248 -13.68 2.66 -23.50
CA GLN A 248 -14.89 2.98 -24.28
C GLN A 248 -15.82 1.76 -24.52
N LEU A 249 -15.28 0.54 -24.51
CA LEU A 249 -16.03 -0.73 -24.60
C LEU A 249 -16.46 -1.28 -23.24
N ALA A 250 -16.19 -0.56 -22.16
CA ALA A 250 -16.49 -0.88 -20.76
C ALA A 250 -17.09 0.34 -20.06
N PRO A 251 -18.25 0.88 -20.52
CA PRO A 251 -18.78 2.15 -20.04
C PRO A 251 -18.97 2.21 -18.53
N GLU A 252 -19.32 1.09 -17.88
CA GLU A 252 -19.42 0.99 -16.42
C GLU A 252 -18.05 1.16 -15.70
N TYR A 253 -16.94 0.74 -16.32
CA TYR A 253 -15.57 0.97 -15.82
C TYR A 253 -15.02 2.34 -16.23
N GLU A 254 -15.38 2.83 -17.43
CA GLU A 254 -15.06 4.17 -17.92
C GLU A 254 -15.71 5.26 -17.04
N GLN A 255 -16.98 5.07 -16.69
CA GLN A 255 -17.77 6.03 -15.92
C GLN A 255 -17.15 6.29 -14.55
N TYR A 256 -16.85 5.25 -13.76
CA TYR A 256 -16.23 5.48 -12.45
C TYR A 256 -14.79 6.00 -12.57
N LEU A 257 -14.04 5.63 -13.62
CA LEU A 257 -12.69 6.16 -13.85
C LEU A 257 -12.75 7.68 -14.03
N PHE A 258 -13.61 8.16 -14.94
CA PHE A 258 -13.79 9.60 -15.15
C PHE A 258 -14.47 10.30 -13.97
N GLU A 259 -15.38 9.65 -13.22
CA GLU A 259 -15.93 10.21 -11.97
C GLU A 259 -14.78 10.47 -10.96
N GLN A 260 -13.95 9.47 -10.67
CA GLN A 260 -12.81 9.61 -9.75
C GLN A 260 -11.78 10.63 -10.24
N TRP A 261 -11.53 10.69 -11.57
CA TRP A 261 -10.59 11.64 -12.15
C TRP A 261 -11.15 13.08 -12.22
N ARG A 262 -12.46 13.27 -12.31
CA ARG A 262 -13.12 14.60 -12.34
C ARG A 262 -13.51 15.15 -10.98
N HIS A 263 -13.66 14.31 -9.96
CA HIS A 263 -13.71 14.77 -8.56
C HIS A 263 -12.31 15.24 -8.10
N GLY A 264 -11.82 16.32 -8.69
CA GLY A 264 -10.52 16.94 -8.38
C GLY A 264 -10.44 17.51 -6.97
N LYS A 265 -11.57 18.02 -6.45
CA LYS A 265 -11.69 18.64 -5.12
C LYS A 265 -12.04 17.60 -4.06
N PHE A 266 -11.59 17.80 -2.82
CA PHE A 266 -11.95 16.97 -1.67
C PHE A 266 -13.38 17.27 -1.16
N ASP A 267 -14.38 16.86 -1.95
CA ASP A 267 -15.80 17.09 -1.69
C ASP A 267 -16.50 15.89 -0.99
N ALA A 268 -17.83 15.86 -1.06
CA ALA A 268 -18.66 14.80 -0.48
C ALA A 268 -18.45 13.40 -1.12
N TYR A 269 -17.92 13.31 -2.34
CA TYR A 269 -17.53 12.04 -2.96
C TYR A 269 -16.41 11.37 -2.14
N TRP A 270 -15.34 12.10 -1.84
CA TRP A 270 -14.18 11.57 -1.13
C TRP A 270 -14.47 11.30 0.35
N ARG A 271 -15.37 12.07 0.97
CA ARG A 271 -15.77 11.91 2.37
C ARG A 271 -16.63 10.66 2.65
N ARG A 272 -16.87 9.77 1.68
CA ARG A 272 -17.57 8.49 1.86
C ARG A 272 -16.75 7.54 2.78
N PRO A 273 -17.37 6.71 3.64
CA PRO A 273 -16.64 5.86 4.59
C PRO A 273 -15.67 4.86 3.94
N GLY A 274 -15.98 4.37 2.74
CA GLY A 274 -15.09 3.48 1.97
C GLY A 274 -13.84 4.16 1.39
N LEU A 275 -13.77 5.49 1.41
CA LEU A 275 -12.67 6.29 0.85
C LEU A 275 -11.93 7.11 1.92
N TYR A 276 -12.55 7.44 3.06
CA TYR A 276 -12.01 8.38 4.04
C TYR A 276 -12.23 7.94 5.49
N ALA A 277 -11.67 6.80 5.91
CA ALA A 277 -11.81 6.29 7.27
C ALA A 277 -11.32 7.27 8.36
N GLN A 278 -10.37 8.17 8.03
CA GLN A 278 -9.91 9.24 8.93
C GLN A 278 -11.06 10.11 9.46
N GLY A 279 -12.08 10.39 8.63
CA GLY A 279 -13.28 11.12 9.06
C GLY A 279 -14.22 10.34 9.98
N TYR A 280 -13.98 9.03 10.15
CA TYR A 280 -14.82 8.10 10.88
C TYR A 280 -14.09 7.38 12.02
N HIS A 281 -12.83 7.73 12.31
CA HIS A 281 -12.01 7.09 13.37
C HIS A 281 -12.73 7.00 14.72
N ASP A 282 -13.59 7.96 15.07
CA ASP A 282 -14.34 7.93 16.33
C ASP A 282 -15.43 6.83 16.35
N ARG A 283 -16.06 6.54 15.21
CA ARG A 283 -17.04 5.44 15.03
C ARG A 283 -16.41 4.12 14.63
N PHE A 284 -15.14 4.12 14.23
CA PHE A 284 -14.41 2.94 13.77
C PHE A 284 -14.48 1.82 14.83
N CYS A 285 -14.62 0.56 14.40
CA CYS A 285 -14.75 -0.57 15.34
C CYS A 285 -13.66 -0.58 16.42
N ASP A 286 -14.02 -0.91 17.67
CA ASP A 286 -13.08 -1.10 18.78
C ASP A 286 -12.50 -2.52 18.75
N ALA A 287 -11.88 -2.87 17.63
CA ALA A 287 -11.25 -4.17 17.37
C ALA A 287 -9.75 -4.11 17.66
N ALA A 288 -9.11 -5.26 17.89
CA ALA A 288 -7.67 -5.36 17.75
C ALA A 288 -7.31 -5.26 16.26
N MET A 289 -6.37 -4.42 15.86
CA MET A 289 -6.07 -4.16 14.43
C MET A 289 -4.59 -4.35 14.10
N VAL A 290 -4.29 -5.03 12.99
CA VAL A 290 -3.02 -4.90 12.28
C VAL A 290 -3.22 -4.06 11.03
N HIS A 291 -2.47 -2.97 10.90
CA HIS A 291 -2.25 -2.25 9.65
C HIS A 291 -0.89 -2.66 9.09
N MET A 292 -0.88 -3.41 7.98
CA MET A 292 0.35 -3.82 7.31
C MET A 292 0.45 -3.14 5.94
N SER A 293 1.64 -2.66 5.57
CA SER A 293 1.95 -2.14 4.24
C SER A 293 3.46 -2.26 3.98
N SER A 294 3.96 -1.63 2.92
CA SER A 294 5.34 -1.75 2.45
C SER A 294 5.89 -0.40 1.98
N TRP A 295 7.22 -0.20 2.00
CA TRP A 295 7.84 1.04 1.56
C TRP A 295 7.60 1.37 0.08
N PHE A 296 7.49 0.35 -0.78
CA PHE A 296 7.19 0.49 -2.22
C PHE A 296 5.75 0.06 -2.57
N ASP A 297 4.85 0.14 -1.60
CA ASP A 297 3.40 -0.01 -1.76
C ASP A 297 2.72 1.37 -1.80
N PRO A 298 1.57 1.56 -2.48
CA PRO A 298 0.84 2.83 -2.42
C PRO A 298 0.10 3.15 -1.11
N TYR A 299 0.09 2.25 -0.11
CA TYR A 299 -0.67 2.44 1.13
C TYR A 299 0.13 2.59 2.46
N PRO A 300 1.46 2.82 2.54
CA PRO A 300 2.16 2.94 3.83
C PRO A 300 1.82 4.26 4.53
N ARG A 301 1.51 5.31 3.76
CA ARG A 301 0.86 6.53 4.27
C ARG A 301 -0.48 6.18 4.94
N THR A 302 -1.29 5.36 4.29
CA THR A 302 -2.59 4.95 4.81
C THR A 302 -2.49 4.07 6.06
N ALA A 303 -1.57 3.12 6.09
CA ALA A 303 -1.34 2.27 7.27
C ALA A 303 -0.86 3.11 8.48
N THR A 304 0.05 4.05 8.26
CA THR A 304 0.58 4.93 9.32
C THR A 304 -0.44 5.97 9.79
N GLU A 305 -1.21 6.59 8.91
CA GLU A 305 -2.29 7.53 9.26
C GLU A 305 -3.42 6.86 10.06
N ASN A 306 -3.84 5.65 9.66
CA ASN A 306 -4.85 4.91 10.43
C ASN A 306 -4.30 4.44 11.79
N TYR A 307 -3.05 3.95 11.85
CA TYR A 307 -2.39 3.65 13.12
C TYR A 307 -2.39 4.87 14.06
N MET A 308 -1.84 6.01 13.61
CA MET A 308 -1.73 7.24 14.42
C MET A 308 -3.10 7.80 14.84
N GLY A 309 -4.13 7.69 13.99
CA GLY A 309 -5.47 8.20 14.28
C GLY A 309 -6.32 7.29 15.19
N LEU A 310 -5.98 6.01 15.33
CA LEU A 310 -6.72 5.01 16.11
C LEU A 310 -6.03 4.62 17.43
N VAL A 311 -4.69 4.66 17.50
CA VAL A 311 -3.95 4.47 18.76
C VAL A 311 -4.41 5.47 19.81
N GLY A 312 -4.68 5.00 21.03
CA GLY A 312 -5.20 5.82 22.14
C GLY A 312 -6.68 6.19 22.03
N LYS A 313 -7.30 6.15 20.84
CA LYS A 313 -8.76 6.25 20.67
C LYS A 313 -9.48 4.92 20.89
N LYS A 314 -8.81 3.80 20.59
CA LYS A 314 -9.33 2.44 20.76
C LYS A 314 -8.78 1.78 22.02
N LYS A 315 -9.57 0.87 22.60
CA LYS A 315 -9.21 0.12 23.82
C LYS A 315 -8.40 -1.11 23.47
N ASN A 316 -8.75 -1.74 22.36
CA ASN A 316 -7.99 -2.85 21.79
C ASN A 316 -6.75 -2.33 21.04
N PRO A 317 -5.69 -3.15 20.94
CA PRO A 317 -4.42 -2.69 20.38
C PRO A 317 -4.52 -2.44 18.87
N VAL A 318 -3.75 -1.45 18.43
CA VAL A 318 -3.54 -1.13 17.02
C VAL A 318 -2.04 -1.32 16.77
N ASN A 319 -1.71 -2.21 15.84
CA ASN A 319 -0.35 -2.63 15.50
C ASN A 319 -0.02 -2.24 14.06
N LEU A 320 1.25 -1.97 13.78
CA LEU A 320 1.76 -1.55 12.48
C LEU A 320 2.86 -2.48 11.99
N ILE A 321 2.79 -2.92 10.72
CA ILE A 321 3.86 -3.68 10.05
C ILE A 321 4.27 -2.94 8.76
N LEU A 322 5.56 -2.65 8.58
CA LEU A 322 6.09 -1.98 7.39
C LEU A 322 7.37 -2.68 6.88
N GLY A 323 7.30 -3.34 5.73
CA GLY A 323 8.43 -4.06 5.11
C GLY A 323 8.91 -3.46 3.78
N PRO A 324 10.02 -3.93 3.20
CA PRO A 324 10.66 -3.33 2.02
C PRO A 324 10.06 -3.84 0.69
N TRP A 325 8.78 -4.21 0.69
CA TRP A 325 8.16 -4.95 -0.40
C TRP A 325 7.44 -4.05 -1.41
N THR A 326 7.01 -4.67 -2.51
CA THR A 326 5.89 -4.20 -3.33
C THR A 326 4.57 -4.81 -2.86
N HIS A 327 3.45 -4.26 -3.33
CA HIS A 327 2.07 -4.59 -2.93
C HIS A 327 1.77 -6.10 -2.70
N GLY A 328 1.68 -6.51 -1.43
CA GLY A 328 1.38 -7.88 -1.01
C GLY A 328 2.49 -8.93 -1.22
N ASN A 329 3.71 -8.51 -1.62
CA ASN A 329 4.84 -9.39 -1.93
C ASN A 329 5.77 -9.68 -0.72
N ARG A 330 5.20 -9.74 0.49
CA ARG A 330 5.93 -9.85 1.78
C ARG A 330 6.77 -11.11 2.03
N SER A 331 6.73 -12.05 1.09
CA SER A 331 7.51 -13.29 1.07
C SER A 331 8.69 -13.23 0.08
N LEU A 332 8.98 -12.06 -0.49
CA LEU A 332 10.13 -11.83 -1.36
C LEU A 332 11.20 -11.02 -0.64
N THR A 333 12.47 -11.30 -0.96
CA THR A 333 13.64 -10.54 -0.48
C THR A 333 13.85 -9.22 -1.21
N TYR A 334 13.13 -8.97 -2.32
CA TYR A 334 13.42 -7.90 -3.26
C TYR A 334 12.17 -7.10 -3.65
N ALA A 335 12.40 -5.86 -4.08
CA ALA A 335 11.39 -5.00 -4.68
C ALA A 335 12.01 -4.24 -5.85
N GLY A 336 11.62 -4.60 -7.08
CA GLY A 336 12.28 -4.12 -8.30
C GLY A 336 13.64 -4.78 -8.53
N ASP A 337 14.64 -3.98 -8.87
CA ASP A 337 16.00 -4.44 -9.20
C ASP A 337 16.94 -4.42 -7.97
N VAL A 338 16.35 -4.33 -6.76
CA VAL A 338 17.06 -4.24 -5.48
C VAL A 338 16.61 -5.36 -4.54
N ASP A 339 17.58 -6.02 -3.92
CA ASP A 339 17.41 -7.06 -2.91
C ASP A 339 17.78 -6.54 -1.51
N PHE A 340 16.90 -6.80 -0.55
CA PHE A 340 16.96 -6.37 0.84
C PHE A 340 17.47 -7.47 1.79
N GLY A 341 17.89 -8.61 1.23
CA GLY A 341 18.44 -9.74 1.97
C GLY A 341 17.40 -10.75 2.47
N PRO A 342 17.85 -11.91 3.00
CA PRO A 342 16.96 -12.96 3.49
C PRO A 342 16.15 -12.56 4.73
N GLU A 343 16.57 -11.53 5.47
CA GLU A 343 15.81 -10.96 6.59
C GLU A 343 14.64 -10.08 6.13
N ALA A 344 14.53 -9.73 4.85
CA ALA A 344 13.47 -8.85 4.37
C ALA A 344 12.09 -9.51 4.33
N THR A 345 11.98 -10.84 4.39
CA THR A 345 10.68 -11.53 4.38
C THR A 345 9.94 -11.36 5.71
N LEU A 346 8.61 -11.43 5.69
CA LEU A 346 7.81 -11.61 6.89
C LEU A 346 8.00 -13.02 7.46
N ASP A 347 8.01 -14.01 6.56
CA ASP A 347 8.19 -15.42 6.87
C ASP A 347 9.58 -15.66 7.48
N GLY A 348 9.64 -16.46 8.54
CA GLY A 348 10.84 -16.71 9.35
C GLY A 348 11.22 -15.59 10.34
N GLN A 349 10.75 -14.36 10.14
CA GLN A 349 11.18 -13.18 10.90
C GLN A 349 10.13 -12.70 11.92
N LEU A 350 8.90 -12.45 11.48
CA LEU A 350 7.79 -12.05 12.35
C LEU A 350 6.92 -13.23 12.80
N ALA A 351 6.92 -14.29 11.99
CA ALA A 351 6.24 -15.57 12.25
C ALA A 351 6.84 -16.65 11.32
N PRO A 352 6.58 -17.96 11.54
CA PRO A 352 7.00 -19.00 10.61
C PRO A 352 6.52 -18.73 9.17
N ASP A 353 5.27 -18.31 9.01
CA ASP A 353 4.70 -17.78 7.77
C ASP A 353 3.51 -16.84 8.05
N PHE A 354 2.93 -16.28 6.99
CA PHE A 354 1.77 -15.38 7.07
C PHE A 354 0.43 -16.02 7.52
N LEU A 355 0.25 -17.34 7.35
CA LEU A 355 -0.93 -18.03 7.90
C LEU A 355 -0.77 -18.17 9.42
N ALA A 356 0.42 -18.58 9.88
CA ALA A 356 0.76 -18.70 11.30
C ALA A 356 0.62 -17.35 12.03
N LEU A 357 1.05 -16.24 11.42
CA LEU A 357 0.88 -14.90 11.99
C LEU A 357 -0.60 -14.53 12.20
N ARG A 358 -1.44 -14.71 11.17
CA ARG A 358 -2.88 -14.43 11.26
C ARG A 358 -3.58 -15.38 12.24
N LEU A 359 -3.19 -16.64 12.30
CA LEU A 359 -3.70 -17.59 13.29
C LEU A 359 -3.36 -17.13 14.72
N ALA A 360 -2.11 -16.83 15.03
CA ALA A 360 -1.70 -16.36 16.36
C ALA A 360 -2.45 -15.06 16.76
N TRP A 361 -2.68 -14.17 15.80
CA TRP A 361 -3.48 -12.96 15.98
C TRP A 361 -4.95 -13.26 16.32
N PHE A 362 -5.60 -14.17 15.59
CA PHE A 362 -6.99 -14.55 15.84
C PHE A 362 -7.16 -15.41 17.10
N GLU A 363 -6.21 -16.29 17.44
CA GLU A 363 -6.22 -17.03 18.71
C GLU A 363 -6.20 -16.07 19.91
N ARG A 364 -5.38 -15.02 19.83
CA ARG A 364 -5.31 -13.99 20.87
C ARG A 364 -6.60 -13.16 20.92
N TRP A 365 -6.99 -12.49 19.83
CA TRP A 365 -8.01 -11.42 19.89
C TRP A 365 -9.41 -11.86 19.47
N LEU A 366 -9.54 -12.70 18.44
CA LEU A 366 -10.85 -13.15 17.94
C LEU A 366 -11.48 -14.20 18.86
N LYS A 367 -10.70 -15.17 19.36
CA LYS A 367 -11.13 -16.03 20.48
C LYS A 367 -11.10 -15.30 21.82
N GLY A 368 -10.22 -14.31 21.98
CA GLY A 368 -10.10 -13.53 23.22
C GLY A 368 -9.41 -14.32 24.33
N ASN A 369 -8.27 -14.95 24.01
CA ASN A 369 -7.50 -15.75 24.95
C ASN A 369 -6.46 -14.86 25.69
N PRO A 370 -6.69 -14.48 26.96
CA PRO A 370 -5.83 -13.56 27.69
C PRO A 370 -4.44 -14.15 28.05
N GLU A 371 -4.25 -15.46 27.94
CA GLU A 371 -3.01 -16.16 28.31
C GLU A 371 -1.97 -16.18 27.18
N LEU A 372 -2.38 -16.02 25.92
CA LEU A 372 -1.44 -15.97 24.79
C LEU A 372 -0.77 -14.59 24.72
N PRO A 373 0.53 -14.47 24.44
CA PRO A 373 1.15 -13.16 24.22
C PRO A 373 0.58 -12.47 22.97
N SER A 374 0.79 -11.15 22.85
CA SER A 374 0.62 -10.47 21.56
C SER A 374 1.65 -11.06 20.59
N PRO A 375 1.27 -11.48 19.37
CA PRO A 375 2.23 -11.99 18.38
C PRO A 375 3.07 -10.86 17.75
N LEU A 376 2.73 -9.60 18.01
CA LEU A 376 3.38 -8.42 17.44
C LEU A 376 3.68 -7.35 18.52
N PRO A 377 4.82 -6.64 18.44
CA PRO A 377 5.02 -5.36 19.13
C PRO A 377 4.10 -4.27 18.53
N PRO A 378 3.98 -3.09 19.15
CA PRO A 378 3.15 -2.00 18.62
C PRO A 378 3.51 -1.62 17.17
N VAL A 379 4.79 -1.61 16.84
CA VAL A 379 5.29 -1.40 15.47
C VAL A 379 6.40 -2.41 15.17
N SER A 380 6.30 -3.09 14.03
CA SER A 380 7.38 -3.83 13.38
C SER A 380 7.72 -3.14 12.07
N LEU A 381 8.95 -2.64 11.93
CA LEU A 381 9.40 -1.99 10.71
C LEU A 381 10.72 -2.60 10.23
N PHE A 382 10.92 -2.65 8.91
CA PHE A 382 12.18 -3.03 8.32
C PHE A 382 12.99 -1.78 7.95
N VAL A 383 14.16 -1.61 8.56
CA VAL A 383 15.09 -0.54 8.18
C VAL A 383 15.90 -1.03 7.01
N MET A 384 15.72 -0.41 5.84
CA MET A 384 16.48 -0.73 4.64
C MET A 384 17.94 -0.21 4.78
N GLY A 385 18.90 -0.87 4.14
CA GLY A 385 20.27 -0.38 4.01
C GLY A 385 21.31 -1.24 4.74
N GLY A 386 22.59 -0.89 4.57
CA GLY A 386 23.72 -1.63 5.15
C GLY A 386 24.18 -2.88 4.37
N GLY A 387 23.55 -3.18 3.23
CA GLY A 387 24.04 -4.16 2.25
C GLY A 387 25.30 -3.71 1.51
N SER A 388 25.81 -4.58 0.64
CA SER A 388 27.10 -4.40 -0.03
C SER A 388 27.11 -3.35 -1.15
N GLY A 389 25.95 -3.00 -1.70
CA GLY A 389 25.83 -2.19 -2.93
C GLY A 389 26.32 -2.91 -4.20
N ARG A 390 26.68 -4.19 -4.09
CA ARG A 390 27.13 -5.03 -5.21
C ARG A 390 25.95 -5.73 -5.87
N ARG A 391 26.20 -6.38 -7.00
CA ARG A 391 25.21 -7.14 -7.77
C ARG A 391 25.20 -8.60 -7.33
N ASN A 392 24.05 -9.11 -6.89
CA ASN A 392 23.89 -10.51 -6.54
C ASN A 392 23.77 -11.41 -7.79
N ALA A 393 23.73 -12.74 -7.57
CA ALA A 393 23.65 -13.74 -8.63
C ALA A 393 22.34 -13.67 -9.47
N GLN A 394 21.32 -12.94 -9.01
CA GLN A 394 20.07 -12.69 -9.72
C GLN A 394 20.07 -11.34 -10.45
N GLY A 395 21.21 -10.63 -10.46
CA GLY A 395 21.39 -9.36 -11.17
C GLY A 395 20.94 -8.11 -10.40
N ARG A 396 20.45 -8.26 -9.16
CA ARG A 396 19.91 -7.18 -8.32
C ARG A 396 20.99 -6.52 -7.47
N MET A 397 20.80 -5.26 -7.12
CA MET A 397 21.66 -4.53 -6.17
C MET A 397 21.36 -4.98 -4.73
N GLU A 398 22.39 -5.34 -3.97
CA GLU A 398 22.30 -5.77 -2.57
C GLU A 398 22.24 -4.55 -1.62
N HIS A 399 21.03 -4.07 -1.35
CA HIS A 399 20.79 -2.94 -0.46
C HIS A 399 20.69 -3.35 1.01
N GLY A 400 20.17 -4.55 1.29
CA GLY A 400 20.08 -5.11 2.64
C GLY A 400 19.07 -4.40 3.57
N GLY A 401 19.17 -4.71 4.86
CA GLY A 401 18.39 -4.11 5.93
C GLY A 401 18.14 -5.10 7.07
N THR A 402 17.35 -4.70 8.08
CA THR A 402 16.97 -5.58 9.20
C THR A 402 15.63 -5.19 9.83
N TRP A 403 14.96 -6.14 10.49
CA TRP A 403 13.72 -5.89 11.24
C TRP A 403 13.97 -5.22 12.58
N ARG A 404 13.06 -4.32 12.96
CA ARG A 404 13.11 -3.60 14.22
C ARG A 404 11.71 -3.46 14.83
N ALA A 405 11.64 -3.75 16.12
CA ALA A 405 10.46 -3.51 16.94
C ALA A 405 10.55 -2.10 17.54
N GLU A 406 9.49 -1.30 17.41
CA GLU A 406 9.38 0.04 17.98
C GLU A 406 8.13 0.16 18.86
N PRO A 407 8.16 1.00 19.92
CA PRO A 407 7.02 1.17 20.82
C PRO A 407 5.93 2.08 20.22
N SER A 408 6.23 2.88 19.20
CA SER A 408 5.31 3.81 18.56
C SER A 408 5.73 4.15 17.13
N TRP A 409 4.77 4.65 16.36
CA TRP A 409 5.01 5.42 15.14
C TRP A 409 4.41 6.84 15.30
N PRO A 410 5.15 7.93 15.04
CA PRO A 410 6.57 7.97 14.65
C PRO A 410 7.51 7.35 15.69
N VAL A 411 8.73 7.02 15.24
CA VAL A 411 9.75 6.39 16.07
C VAL A 411 10.21 7.36 17.17
N PRO A 412 10.36 6.92 18.44
CA PRO A 412 10.90 7.79 19.48
C PRO A 412 12.30 8.28 19.13
N GLY A 413 12.55 9.58 19.34
CA GLY A 413 13.84 10.20 19.02
C GLY A 413 13.97 10.68 17.56
N THR A 414 12.95 10.51 16.70
CA THR A 414 12.92 11.15 15.37
C THR A 414 13.04 12.68 15.50
N GLN A 415 14.03 13.24 14.84
CA GLN A 415 14.24 14.68 14.65
C GLN A 415 13.84 15.06 13.23
N LEU A 416 12.97 16.06 13.08
CA LEU A 416 12.64 16.62 11.77
C LEU A 416 13.73 17.62 11.36
N GLN A 417 14.69 17.18 10.56
CA GLN A 417 15.84 17.99 10.12
C GLN A 417 15.55 18.61 8.76
N SER A 418 15.82 19.92 8.63
CA SER A 418 15.66 20.65 7.36
C SER A 418 16.98 20.61 6.58
N HIS A 419 16.93 20.09 5.36
CA HIS A 419 18.04 20.11 4.42
C HIS A 419 17.67 21.03 3.26
N TYR A 420 18.32 22.19 3.21
CA TYR A 420 18.08 23.25 2.25
C TYR A 420 18.71 22.95 0.89
N LEU A 421 17.98 23.37 -0.14
CA LEU A 421 18.39 23.31 -1.53
C LEU A 421 19.22 24.56 -1.84
N HIS A 422 20.42 24.39 -2.41
CA HIS A 422 21.31 25.48 -2.82
C HIS A 422 21.44 25.57 -4.35
N ALA A 423 21.83 26.73 -4.85
CA ALA A 423 21.87 27.04 -6.29
C ALA A 423 22.93 26.26 -7.10
N ASP A 424 23.90 25.63 -6.43
CA ASP A 424 24.94 24.77 -6.99
C ASP A 424 24.58 23.27 -6.95
N GLY A 425 23.36 22.92 -6.50
CA GLY A 425 22.91 21.54 -6.32
C GLY A 425 23.35 20.92 -4.98
N LEU A 426 23.90 21.68 -4.04
CA LEU A 426 24.15 21.20 -2.69
C LEU A 426 22.83 21.04 -1.91
N LEU A 427 22.73 19.94 -1.16
CA LEU A 427 21.69 19.69 -0.15
C LEU A 427 22.36 19.68 1.24
N ALA A 428 22.10 20.70 2.07
CA ALA A 428 22.81 20.91 3.34
C ALA A 428 21.90 21.44 4.45
N THR A 429 22.27 21.24 5.71
CA THR A 429 21.50 21.76 6.87
C THR A 429 21.65 23.26 7.09
N ASP A 430 22.68 23.88 6.49
CA ASP A 430 22.86 25.34 6.47
C ASP A 430 21.97 25.98 5.42
N GLN A 431 21.39 27.14 5.75
CA GLN A 431 20.56 27.92 4.82
C GLN A 431 21.39 28.58 3.71
N PRO A 432 20.83 28.79 2.51
CA PRO A 432 21.49 29.53 1.44
C PRO A 432 21.79 30.97 1.86
N ALA A 433 23.03 31.42 1.66
CA ALA A 433 23.47 32.78 1.99
C ALA A 433 23.27 33.79 0.85
N ALA A 434 22.92 33.33 -0.35
CA ALA A 434 22.69 34.19 -1.52
C ALA A 434 21.45 35.08 -1.30
N THR A 435 21.55 36.35 -1.69
CA THR A 435 20.43 37.31 -1.56
C THR A 435 19.32 37.09 -2.59
N GLU A 436 19.67 36.57 -3.77
CA GLU A 436 18.74 36.18 -4.81
C GLU A 436 19.33 35.01 -5.59
N ALA A 437 18.57 33.91 -5.69
CA ALA A 437 18.99 32.69 -6.36
C ALA A 437 17.76 31.84 -6.70
N HIS A 438 17.69 31.36 -7.92
CA HIS A 438 16.67 30.40 -8.35
C HIS A 438 17.21 29.50 -9.45
N LEU A 439 16.66 28.29 -9.54
CA LEU A 439 16.84 27.38 -10.66
C LEU A 439 15.56 27.34 -11.49
N ALA A 440 15.69 27.19 -12.80
CA ALA A 440 14.58 27.23 -13.74
C ALA A 440 14.67 26.08 -14.75
N TYR A 441 13.52 25.51 -15.09
CA TYR A 441 13.39 24.43 -16.07
C TYR A 441 12.08 24.58 -16.85
N ARG A 442 11.91 23.77 -17.90
CA ARG A 442 10.68 23.73 -18.70
C ARG A 442 9.99 22.39 -18.55
N TYR A 443 8.72 22.39 -18.15
CA TYR A 443 7.89 21.19 -18.10
C TYR A 443 6.98 21.14 -19.31
N ASP A 444 7.16 20.13 -20.16
CA ASP A 444 6.30 19.83 -21.30
C ASP A 444 5.43 18.59 -21.00
N PRO A 445 4.09 18.73 -20.94
CA PRO A 445 3.19 17.59 -20.70
C PRO A 445 3.25 16.46 -21.74
N HIS A 446 3.81 16.70 -22.94
CA HIS A 446 4.06 15.66 -23.95
C HIS A 446 5.38 14.91 -23.75
N HIS A 447 6.31 15.46 -22.95
CA HIS A 447 7.61 14.86 -22.66
C HIS A 447 7.86 14.73 -21.14
N PRO A 448 6.90 14.20 -20.36
CA PRO A 448 7.02 14.14 -18.90
C PRO A 448 8.19 13.28 -18.44
N VAL A 449 8.64 13.49 -17.20
CA VAL A 449 9.60 12.63 -16.54
C VAL A 449 8.97 11.24 -16.34
N PRO A 450 9.63 10.16 -16.78
CA PRO A 450 9.11 8.81 -16.70
C PRO A 450 9.10 8.26 -15.26
N THR A 451 8.09 7.46 -14.94
CA THR A 451 8.04 6.70 -13.68
C THR A 451 9.03 5.54 -13.71
N VAL A 452 10.06 5.64 -12.88
CA VAL A 452 11.03 4.57 -12.61
C VAL A 452 10.91 4.14 -11.15
N GLY A 453 10.07 3.14 -10.90
CA GLY A 453 9.84 2.58 -9.58
C GLY A 453 8.83 3.31 -8.71
N GLY A 454 9.08 3.25 -7.40
CA GLY A 454 8.28 3.89 -6.36
C GLY A 454 7.06 3.07 -5.93
N ALA A 455 6.12 3.75 -5.29
CA ALA A 455 4.93 3.20 -4.65
C ALA A 455 3.80 2.89 -5.66
N VAL A 456 4.05 1.96 -6.59
CA VAL A 456 3.13 1.61 -7.69
C VAL A 456 2.57 0.20 -7.53
N THR A 457 1.28 0.04 -7.81
CA THR A 457 0.60 -1.27 -7.95
C THR A 457 -0.34 -1.23 -9.16
N SER A 458 -0.75 -2.39 -9.66
CA SER A 458 -1.71 -2.55 -10.78
C SER A 458 -1.38 -1.80 -12.07
N GLY A 459 -0.19 -1.21 -12.21
CA GLY A 459 0.21 -0.39 -13.35
C GLY A 459 0.92 -1.13 -14.49
N GLU A 460 1.15 -2.43 -14.35
CA GLU A 460 1.67 -3.29 -15.41
C GLU A 460 0.72 -3.33 -16.62
N PRO A 461 1.23 -3.30 -17.86
CA PRO A 461 2.65 -3.40 -18.25
C PRO A 461 3.39 -2.05 -18.35
N LEU A 462 2.77 -0.93 -17.96
CA LEU A 462 3.30 0.42 -18.20
C LEU A 462 4.29 0.88 -17.11
N MET A 463 4.04 0.50 -15.87
CA MET A 463 4.83 0.90 -14.69
C MET A 463 4.83 -0.20 -13.63
N VAL A 464 5.96 -0.34 -12.94
CA VAL A 464 6.21 -1.39 -11.93
C VAL A 464 6.77 -0.71 -10.69
N GLY A 465 6.21 -1.04 -9.53
CA GLY A 465 6.67 -0.51 -8.23
C GLY A 465 7.95 -1.20 -7.74
N GLY A 466 8.62 -0.58 -6.77
CA GLY A 466 9.86 -1.08 -6.18
C GLY A 466 10.99 -0.06 -6.16
N ALA A 467 12.15 -0.51 -5.71
CA ALA A 467 13.41 0.22 -5.79
C ALA A 467 14.12 -0.10 -7.11
N PHE A 468 14.60 0.95 -7.77
CA PHE A 468 15.29 0.89 -9.04
C PHE A 468 16.31 2.03 -9.12
N ASP A 469 17.36 1.81 -9.91
CA ASP A 469 18.25 2.88 -10.34
C ASP A 469 17.45 3.93 -11.12
N GLN A 470 17.70 5.22 -10.87
CA GLN A 470 16.98 6.32 -11.51
C GLN A 470 17.54 6.63 -12.89
N HIS A 471 17.44 5.63 -13.76
CA HIS A 471 17.89 5.62 -15.14
C HIS A 471 16.76 5.19 -16.08
N GLU A 472 16.71 5.77 -17.28
CA GLU A 472 15.79 5.32 -18.32
C GLU A 472 16.19 3.91 -18.81
N HIS A 473 15.21 3.11 -19.23
CA HIS A 473 15.45 1.76 -19.76
C HIS A 473 14.33 1.34 -20.70
N ALA A 474 14.62 0.62 -21.78
CA ALA A 474 13.67 0.25 -22.83
C ALA A 474 12.36 -0.41 -22.35
N ALA A 475 12.38 -1.07 -21.19
CA ALA A 475 11.18 -1.67 -20.58
C ALA A 475 10.22 -0.66 -19.92
N ARG A 476 10.65 0.58 -19.66
CA ARG A 476 9.82 1.63 -19.05
C ARG A 476 8.87 2.24 -20.08
N PHE A 477 7.76 2.78 -19.61
CA PHE A 477 6.90 3.62 -20.44
C PHE A 477 7.54 5.01 -20.65
N GLY A 478 7.29 5.64 -21.80
CA GLY A 478 7.62 7.06 -22.04
C GLY A 478 9.08 7.39 -22.37
N VAL A 479 10.00 6.41 -22.36
CA VAL A 479 11.43 6.61 -22.62
C VAL A 479 11.84 6.22 -24.04
N ARG A 480 12.94 6.79 -24.53
CA ARG A 480 13.51 6.53 -25.86
C ARG A 480 15.04 6.50 -25.78
N PRO A 481 15.75 5.79 -26.69
CA PRO A 481 17.21 5.85 -26.75
C PRO A 481 17.73 7.29 -26.87
N PRO A 482 18.89 7.64 -26.26
CA PRO A 482 19.92 6.73 -25.77
C PRO A 482 19.63 6.05 -24.41
N TYR A 483 18.57 6.45 -23.70
CA TYR A 483 18.29 6.13 -22.30
C TYR A 483 19.39 6.66 -21.37
N GLU A 484 19.10 7.73 -20.63
CA GLU A 484 20.07 8.36 -19.74
C GLU A 484 19.62 8.28 -18.26
N ALA A 485 20.51 8.66 -17.34
CA ALA A 485 20.12 8.90 -15.96
C ALA A 485 19.03 10.00 -15.93
N LEU A 486 17.99 9.86 -15.09
CA LEU A 486 16.98 10.91 -14.93
C LEU A 486 17.60 12.24 -14.45
N ALA A 487 18.76 12.16 -13.79
CA ALA A 487 19.62 13.28 -13.42
C ALA A 487 20.10 14.16 -14.58
N ALA A 488 20.19 13.60 -15.79
CA ALA A 488 20.68 14.30 -16.99
C ALA A 488 19.59 15.11 -17.69
N ARG A 489 18.31 14.88 -17.34
CA ARG A 489 17.18 15.56 -17.97
C ARG A 489 17.10 17.03 -17.53
N ALA A 490 16.91 17.93 -18.49
CA ALA A 490 16.79 19.37 -18.24
C ALA A 490 15.54 19.79 -17.44
N ASP A 491 14.59 18.88 -17.22
CA ASP A 491 13.38 19.06 -16.40
C ASP A 491 13.46 18.38 -15.02
N VAL A 492 14.65 17.89 -14.62
CA VAL A 492 14.93 17.32 -13.29
C VAL A 492 16.03 18.13 -12.62
N LEU A 493 15.68 18.86 -11.55
CA LEU A 493 16.65 19.56 -10.71
C LEU A 493 17.17 18.60 -9.63
N VAL A 494 18.49 18.44 -9.56
CA VAL A 494 19.17 17.52 -8.64
C VAL A 494 19.80 18.28 -7.49
N PHE A 495 19.49 17.89 -6.25
CA PHE A 495 20.13 18.39 -5.04
C PHE A 495 20.68 17.22 -4.24
N GLN A 496 21.96 17.26 -3.86
CA GLN A 496 22.61 16.14 -3.16
C GLN A 496 23.55 16.60 -2.03
N SER A 497 23.61 15.80 -0.98
CA SER A 497 24.53 16.02 0.13
C SER A 497 25.99 15.88 -0.32
N PRO A 498 26.95 16.38 0.46
CA PRO A 498 28.31 15.85 0.44
C PRO A 498 28.29 14.33 0.66
N VAL A 499 29.40 13.65 0.35
CA VAL A 499 29.55 12.23 0.71
C VAL A 499 29.42 12.12 2.23
N LEU A 500 28.49 11.29 2.70
CA LEU A 500 28.25 11.10 4.12
C LEU A 500 29.49 10.55 4.80
N GLN A 501 29.90 11.18 5.91
CA GLN A 501 31.06 10.74 6.71
C GLN A 501 30.67 9.71 7.79
N GLU A 502 29.39 9.67 8.14
CA GLU A 502 28.76 8.78 9.11
C GLU A 502 27.42 8.27 8.54
N ASP A 503 26.88 7.20 9.10
CA ASP A 503 25.58 6.68 8.67
C ASP A 503 24.44 7.63 9.12
N VAL A 504 23.42 7.82 8.28
CA VAL A 504 22.23 8.62 8.59
C VAL A 504 20.98 7.78 8.40
N GLU A 505 20.25 7.51 9.48
CA GLU A 505 18.94 6.85 9.39
C GLU A 505 17.81 7.87 9.19
N VAL A 506 17.02 7.68 8.13
CA VAL A 506 15.78 8.43 7.86
C VAL A 506 14.61 7.47 7.97
N THR A 507 13.81 7.59 9.02
CA THR A 507 12.63 6.73 9.28
C THR A 507 11.42 7.58 9.67
N GLY A 508 10.46 7.69 8.74
CA GLY A 508 9.26 8.51 8.91
C GLY A 508 8.67 8.98 7.58
N ALA A 509 7.70 9.90 7.66
CA ALA A 509 7.19 10.62 6.49
C ALA A 509 8.16 11.72 6.05
N VAL A 510 8.45 11.78 4.75
CA VAL A 510 9.32 12.80 4.13
C VAL A 510 8.45 13.88 3.50
N SER A 511 8.87 15.14 3.60
CA SER A 511 8.15 16.26 2.97
C SER A 511 9.12 17.34 2.51
N ALA A 512 8.70 18.22 1.61
CA ALA A 512 9.47 19.40 1.22
C ALA A 512 8.62 20.66 1.31
N GLU A 513 9.27 21.77 1.67
CA GLU A 513 8.73 23.10 1.49
C GLU A 513 9.51 23.80 0.38
N LEU A 514 8.81 24.15 -0.70
CA LEU A 514 9.43 24.78 -1.87
C LEU A 514 8.85 26.16 -2.09
N TRP A 515 9.72 27.11 -2.41
CA TRP A 515 9.34 28.41 -2.95
C TRP A 515 9.39 28.33 -4.48
N ILE A 516 8.24 28.47 -5.13
CA ILE A 516 8.09 28.19 -6.56
C ILE A 516 7.45 29.35 -7.32
N SER A 517 7.65 29.41 -8.63
CA SER A 517 6.79 30.18 -9.55
C SER A 517 6.66 29.45 -10.89
N SER A 518 5.65 29.84 -11.68
CA SER A 518 5.42 29.37 -13.05
C SER A 518 4.94 30.53 -13.92
N ASP A 519 5.10 30.45 -15.23
CA ASP A 519 4.42 31.32 -16.22
C ASP A 519 3.01 30.82 -16.60
N CYS A 520 2.62 29.65 -16.07
CA CYS A 520 1.29 29.07 -16.21
C CYS A 520 0.42 29.34 -14.97
N VAL A 521 -0.90 29.16 -15.15
CA VAL A 521 -1.91 29.38 -14.09
C VAL A 521 -2.12 28.15 -13.19
N ASP A 522 -1.55 27.03 -13.56
CA ASP A 522 -1.43 25.82 -12.75
C ASP A 522 -0.27 24.99 -13.29
N THR A 523 0.30 24.13 -12.45
CA THR A 523 1.31 23.13 -12.82
C THR A 523 1.44 22.14 -11.65
N ASP A 524 2.24 21.09 -11.81
CA ASP A 524 2.58 20.18 -10.71
C ASP A 524 4.05 20.39 -10.28
N PHE A 525 4.38 20.03 -9.04
CA PHE A 525 5.77 19.87 -8.58
C PHE A 525 5.91 18.51 -7.89
N THR A 526 7.00 17.80 -8.17
CA THR A 526 7.34 16.49 -7.62
C THR A 526 8.63 16.55 -6.80
N ILE A 527 8.73 15.72 -5.77
CA ILE A 527 10.00 15.43 -5.07
C ILE A 527 10.25 13.92 -5.08
N LYS A 528 11.51 13.50 -5.16
CA LYS A 528 11.91 12.08 -5.02
C LYS A 528 13.15 11.98 -4.16
N LEU A 529 13.06 11.25 -3.04
CA LEU A 529 14.20 10.94 -2.18
C LEU A 529 14.94 9.73 -2.73
N ILE A 530 16.26 9.84 -2.83
CA ILE A 530 17.15 8.88 -3.48
C ILE A 530 18.36 8.61 -2.56
N ASP A 531 18.71 7.34 -2.39
CA ASP A 531 19.99 6.90 -1.82
C ASP A 531 21.00 6.68 -2.96
N VAL A 532 22.06 7.49 -2.98
CA VAL A 532 23.10 7.44 -4.02
C VAL A 532 24.29 6.65 -3.51
N TYR A 533 24.42 5.43 -4.01
CA TYR A 533 25.58 4.57 -3.80
C TYR A 533 26.79 5.10 -4.56
N PRO A 534 28.01 4.98 -3.98
CA PRO A 534 29.24 5.31 -4.68
C PRO A 534 29.51 4.31 -5.83
N PRO A 535 30.24 4.73 -6.87
CA PRO A 535 30.78 3.86 -7.90
C PRO A 535 31.47 2.59 -7.37
N ASN A 536 31.17 1.45 -8.00
CA ASN A 536 31.84 0.18 -7.75
C ASN A 536 31.95 -0.64 -9.06
N GLU A 537 32.56 -1.83 -9.00
CA GLU A 537 32.84 -2.62 -10.22
C GLU A 537 31.58 -3.11 -10.95
N ASP A 538 30.44 -3.27 -10.27
CA ASP A 538 29.17 -3.70 -10.87
C ASP A 538 28.30 -2.53 -11.34
N TYR A 539 28.60 -1.33 -10.84
CA TYR A 539 27.89 -0.07 -11.01
C TYR A 539 28.90 1.09 -11.11
N PRO A 540 29.60 1.25 -12.25
CA PRO A 540 30.74 2.16 -12.39
C PRO A 540 30.38 3.65 -12.28
N ASP A 541 29.11 4.01 -12.49
CA ASP A 541 28.59 5.38 -12.32
C ASP A 541 27.90 5.59 -10.95
N GLY A 542 27.92 4.57 -10.09
CA GLY A 542 27.12 4.49 -8.86
C GLY A 542 25.73 3.90 -9.11
N TYR A 543 24.86 3.95 -8.10
CA TYR A 543 23.46 3.52 -8.20
C TYR A 543 22.57 4.52 -7.46
N ALA A 544 21.60 5.11 -8.16
CA ALA A 544 20.68 6.09 -7.61
C ALA A 544 19.35 5.40 -7.25
N MET A 545 19.24 4.84 -6.06
CA MET A 545 18.07 4.06 -5.65
C MET A 545 16.93 4.98 -5.17
N ASN A 546 15.75 4.92 -5.79
CA ASN A 546 14.57 5.62 -5.25
C ASN A 546 14.11 5.02 -3.91
N LEU A 547 13.71 5.88 -2.97
CA LEU A 547 13.14 5.50 -1.68
C LEU A 547 11.65 5.84 -1.57
N THR A 548 11.29 7.09 -1.89
CA THR A 548 9.91 7.59 -1.84
C THR A 548 9.78 8.86 -2.67
N ASP A 549 8.56 9.18 -3.09
CA ASP A 549 8.24 10.35 -3.89
C ASP A 549 6.91 11.00 -3.51
N GLY A 550 6.85 12.31 -3.74
CA GLY A 550 5.71 13.18 -3.52
C GLY A 550 5.38 14.00 -4.76
N ILE A 551 4.13 14.42 -4.88
CA ILE A 551 3.65 15.34 -5.90
C ILE A 551 2.68 16.35 -5.24
N LEU A 552 2.59 17.55 -5.79
CA LEU A 552 1.53 18.51 -5.51
C LEU A 552 1.09 19.18 -6.82
N ARG A 553 -0.21 19.16 -7.09
CA ARG A 553 -0.86 19.99 -8.10
C ARG A 553 -1.18 21.36 -7.52
N VAL A 554 -0.55 22.42 -8.04
CA VAL A 554 -0.36 23.70 -7.33
C VAL A 554 -1.67 24.46 -7.08
N ARG A 555 -2.73 24.21 -7.87
CA ARG A 555 -4.09 24.72 -7.53
C ARG A 555 -4.57 24.33 -6.14
N TYR A 556 -4.10 23.21 -5.57
CA TYR A 556 -4.49 22.71 -4.25
C TYR A 556 -3.56 23.11 -3.09
N ARG A 557 -2.52 23.92 -3.35
CA ARG A 557 -1.49 24.31 -2.37
C ARG A 557 -2.04 24.86 -1.03
N ASP A 558 -3.17 25.57 -1.08
CA ASP A 558 -3.79 26.27 0.06
C ASP A 558 -5.04 25.54 0.59
N SER A 559 -5.70 24.72 -0.25
CA SER A 559 -6.92 23.98 0.09
C SER A 559 -7.22 22.87 -0.90
N TRP A 560 -7.56 21.69 -0.38
CA TRP A 560 -8.07 20.56 -1.17
C TRP A 560 -9.52 20.75 -1.64
N GLU A 561 -10.28 21.64 -0.98
CA GLU A 561 -11.72 21.85 -1.24
C GLU A 561 -11.96 23.04 -2.15
N GLN A 562 -11.11 24.06 -2.04
CA GLN A 562 -11.22 25.35 -2.74
C GLN A 562 -9.92 25.61 -3.51
N PRO A 563 -9.69 24.91 -4.65
CA PRO A 563 -8.50 25.13 -5.45
C PRO A 563 -8.46 26.56 -5.99
N ALA A 564 -7.27 27.16 -5.98
CA ALA A 564 -7.02 28.50 -6.45
C ALA A 564 -5.90 28.47 -7.49
N LEU A 565 -6.15 28.99 -8.69
CA LEU A 565 -5.12 29.11 -9.72
C LEU A 565 -3.94 29.98 -9.25
N MET A 566 -2.80 29.82 -9.92
CA MET A 566 -1.63 30.68 -9.79
C MET A 566 -1.78 31.95 -10.62
N THR A 567 -1.18 33.03 -10.15
CA THR A 567 -0.87 34.21 -10.96
C THR A 567 0.49 33.98 -11.62
N PRO A 568 0.60 34.02 -12.96
CA PRO A 568 1.89 33.87 -13.65
C PRO A 568 2.97 34.80 -13.11
N GLY A 569 4.15 34.24 -12.81
CA GLY A 569 5.30 34.93 -12.24
C GLY A 569 5.23 35.23 -10.74
N GLN A 570 4.09 35.03 -10.07
CA GLN A 570 4.00 35.14 -8.61
C GLN A 570 4.73 33.99 -7.93
N VAL A 571 5.42 34.30 -6.83
CA VAL A 571 6.09 33.30 -5.98
C VAL A 571 5.12 32.78 -4.93
N TYR A 572 5.09 31.45 -4.77
CA TYR A 572 4.28 30.73 -3.78
C TYR A 572 5.18 29.84 -2.91
N ARG A 573 4.88 29.72 -1.62
CA ARG A 573 5.40 28.63 -0.77
C ARG A 573 4.42 27.47 -0.86
N ILE A 574 4.92 26.29 -1.21
CA ILE A 574 4.14 25.05 -1.31
C ILE A 574 4.73 23.98 -0.40
N ARG A 575 3.89 23.02 0.02
CA ARG A 575 4.31 21.82 0.75
C ARG A 575 4.00 20.57 -0.07
N ILE A 576 4.99 19.69 -0.23
CA ILE A 576 4.85 18.40 -0.90
C ILE A 576 5.11 17.30 0.12
N ASP A 577 4.13 16.41 0.34
CA ASP A 577 4.29 15.25 1.22
C ASP A 577 4.54 13.98 0.39
N ALA A 578 5.62 13.26 0.69
CA ALA A 578 5.93 11.95 0.16
C ALA A 578 5.42 10.84 1.12
N PHE A 579 5.40 9.61 0.65
CA PHE A 579 5.04 8.46 1.50
C PHE A 579 6.18 8.14 2.49
N PRO A 580 5.85 7.55 3.67
CA PRO A 580 6.87 7.23 4.65
C PRO A 580 7.81 6.12 4.19
N THR A 581 9.06 6.19 4.64
CA THR A 581 10.13 5.23 4.34
C THR A 581 11.00 4.98 5.59
N SER A 582 11.91 4.02 5.51
CA SER A 582 12.90 3.71 6.56
C SER A 582 14.20 3.23 5.90
N ASN A 583 15.21 4.09 5.87
CA ASN A 583 16.48 3.85 5.17
C ASN A 583 17.68 4.30 6.00
N LEU A 584 18.70 3.45 6.10
CA LEU A 584 20.03 3.76 6.60
C LEU A 584 20.95 4.13 5.43
N PHE A 585 21.09 5.43 5.18
CA PHE A 585 22.09 5.93 4.23
C PHE A 585 23.47 5.71 4.85
N LYS A 586 24.33 4.93 4.19
CA LYS A 586 25.64 4.57 4.75
C LYS A 586 26.67 5.67 4.55
N ALA A 587 27.67 5.73 5.44
CA ALA A 587 28.88 6.50 5.18
C ALA A 587 29.48 6.10 3.81
N GLY A 588 29.82 7.09 2.98
CA GLY A 588 30.19 6.89 1.57
C GLY A 588 29.04 7.11 0.56
N HIS A 589 27.78 7.10 0.98
CA HIS A 589 26.63 7.42 0.13
C HIS A 589 26.39 8.95 0.07
N ARG A 590 25.35 9.36 -0.67
CA ARG A 590 24.74 10.70 -0.57
C ARG A 590 23.23 10.59 -0.43
N ILE A 591 22.66 11.51 0.35
CA ILE A 591 21.22 11.80 0.31
C ILE A 591 20.98 12.71 -0.90
N ARG A 592 20.09 12.30 -1.82
CA ARG A 592 19.71 13.09 -2.99
C ARG A 592 18.21 13.33 -3.02
N VAL A 593 17.81 14.53 -3.44
CA VAL A 593 16.44 14.89 -3.78
C VAL A 593 16.40 15.39 -5.21
N ASP A 594 15.57 14.73 -6.02
CA ASP A 594 15.18 15.24 -7.34
C ASP A 594 13.90 16.05 -7.23
N VAL A 595 13.83 17.17 -7.94
CA VAL A 595 12.63 18.00 -8.06
C VAL A 595 12.28 18.23 -9.53
N SER A 596 11.01 17.99 -9.89
CA SER A 596 10.50 18.17 -11.25
C SER A 596 9.02 18.61 -11.20
N SER A 597 8.30 18.50 -12.32
CA SER A 597 6.86 18.78 -12.46
C SER A 597 6.06 17.61 -13.02
N SER A 598 6.64 16.41 -13.09
CA SER A 598 5.92 15.20 -13.50
C SER A 598 6.56 13.92 -12.96
N ASN A 599 5.77 12.83 -13.01
CA ASN A 599 6.18 11.44 -12.75
C ASN A 599 5.13 10.55 -13.44
N PHE A 600 5.25 10.39 -14.76
CA PHE A 600 4.27 9.74 -15.63
C PHE A 600 4.77 8.35 -16.08
N PRO A 601 3.97 7.27 -16.06
CA PRO A 601 2.52 7.27 -15.93
C PRO A 601 1.98 7.05 -14.51
N ARG A 602 2.75 7.21 -13.43
CA ARG A 602 2.18 7.08 -12.07
C ARG A 602 1.05 8.08 -11.83
N PHE A 603 1.28 9.35 -12.13
CA PHE A 603 0.27 10.41 -12.04
C PHE A 603 -0.17 10.89 -13.43
N ASP A 604 -1.34 11.52 -13.51
CA ASP A 604 -1.77 12.26 -14.69
C ASP A 604 -0.88 13.50 -14.92
N CYS A 605 -0.62 13.84 -16.19
CA CYS A 605 0.10 15.07 -16.53
C CYS A 605 -0.79 16.29 -16.30
N ASN A 606 -0.26 17.34 -15.67
CA ASN A 606 -0.94 18.63 -15.62
C ASN A 606 -0.82 19.32 -16.99
N PRO A 607 -1.92 19.71 -17.66
CA PRO A 607 -1.85 20.42 -18.95
C PRO A 607 -1.29 21.84 -18.82
N ASN A 608 -1.06 22.36 -17.61
CA ASN A 608 -0.62 23.71 -17.28
C ASN A 608 -1.60 24.82 -17.75
N THR A 609 -2.86 24.46 -18.02
CA THR A 609 -3.93 25.34 -18.49
C THR A 609 -4.86 25.85 -17.40
N GLY A 610 -4.89 25.19 -16.24
CA GLY A 610 -5.91 25.40 -15.20
C GLY A 610 -7.26 24.74 -15.50
N ALA A 611 -7.36 23.89 -16.54
CA ALA A 611 -8.55 23.09 -16.82
C ALA A 611 -8.83 22.07 -15.70
N ASP A 612 -10.10 21.68 -15.54
CA ASP A 612 -10.51 20.64 -14.59
C ASP A 612 -9.88 19.27 -14.92
N GLU A 613 -9.64 18.45 -13.91
CA GLU A 613 -9.00 17.13 -14.05
C GLU A 613 -9.88 16.16 -14.86
N GLY A 614 -9.27 15.29 -15.67
CA GLY A 614 -10.01 14.35 -16.53
C GLY A 614 -10.82 15.03 -17.65
N VAL A 615 -10.43 16.25 -18.04
CA VAL A 615 -10.95 16.97 -19.20
C VAL A 615 -9.81 17.24 -20.18
N ALA A 616 -9.96 16.74 -21.42
CA ALA A 616 -8.99 17.00 -22.49
C ALA A 616 -8.85 18.51 -22.74
N SER A 617 -7.61 18.99 -22.81
CA SER A 617 -7.28 20.39 -23.10
C SER A 617 -5.92 20.47 -23.81
N GLU A 618 -5.73 21.48 -24.65
CA GLU A 618 -4.45 21.72 -25.34
C GLU A 618 -3.38 22.13 -24.31
N PRO A 619 -2.35 21.30 -24.06
CA PRO A 619 -1.41 21.54 -22.98
C PRO A 619 -0.43 22.67 -23.33
N ARG A 620 0.11 23.32 -22.30
CA ARG A 620 1.13 24.36 -22.41
C ARG A 620 2.43 23.91 -21.78
N VAL A 621 3.56 24.30 -22.36
CA VAL A 621 4.87 24.09 -21.73
C VAL A 621 5.11 25.18 -20.69
N ALA A 622 5.26 24.80 -19.42
CA ALA A 622 5.44 25.72 -18.30
C ALA A 622 6.93 26.03 -18.05
N ALA A 623 7.28 27.29 -17.81
CA ALA A 623 8.58 27.73 -17.34
C ALA A 623 8.57 27.82 -15.80
N ASN A 624 8.93 26.71 -15.15
CA ASN A 624 8.87 26.56 -13.70
C ASN A 624 10.19 26.99 -13.04
N ARG A 625 10.11 27.60 -11.85
CA ARG A 625 11.26 28.02 -11.05
C ARG A 625 11.15 27.54 -9.62
N ILE A 626 12.31 27.26 -9.01
CA ILE A 626 12.47 27.04 -7.56
C ILE A 626 13.45 28.08 -7.03
N TYR A 627 13.05 28.81 -5.99
CA TYR A 627 13.89 29.78 -5.31
C TYR A 627 14.68 29.11 -4.18
N VAL A 628 15.94 29.49 -4.06
CA VAL A 628 16.97 28.87 -3.19
C VAL A 628 17.88 29.93 -2.59
N ASP A 629 17.27 31.05 -2.17
CA ASP A 629 17.94 32.19 -1.54
C ASP A 629 17.59 32.33 -0.06
N ALA A 630 18.30 33.23 0.63
CA ALA A 630 18.16 33.45 2.06
C ALA A 630 16.74 33.88 2.51
N GLN A 631 15.94 34.47 1.62
CA GLN A 631 14.56 34.86 1.91
C GLN A 631 13.55 33.77 1.52
N ARG A 632 13.92 32.90 0.59
CA ARG A 632 13.12 31.79 0.05
C ARG A 632 13.88 30.46 0.16
N PRO A 633 14.21 30.00 1.38
CA PRO A 633 15.04 28.83 1.59
C PRO A 633 14.23 27.53 1.41
N SER A 634 14.06 27.09 0.16
CA SER A 634 13.46 25.80 -0.16
C SER A 634 14.24 24.66 0.48
N HIS A 635 13.54 23.69 1.08
CA HIS A 635 14.16 22.58 1.82
C HIS A 635 13.32 21.31 1.80
N VAL A 636 13.99 20.16 1.95
CA VAL A 636 13.36 18.90 2.33
C VAL A 636 13.44 18.75 3.86
N ILE A 637 12.41 18.16 4.46
CA ILE A 637 12.34 17.82 5.88
C ILE A 637 12.49 16.31 6.00
N LEU A 638 13.61 15.86 6.58
CA LEU A 638 13.92 14.45 6.77
C LEU A 638 13.68 14.03 8.24
N PRO A 639 12.95 12.95 8.49
CA PRO A 639 12.77 12.37 9.82
C PRO A 639 14.01 11.54 10.21
N VAL A 640 15.07 12.22 10.65
CA VAL A 640 16.34 11.59 11.05
C VAL A 640 16.19 10.95 12.44
N VAL A 641 16.60 9.70 12.59
CA VAL A 641 16.56 9.00 13.90
C VAL A 641 17.95 8.96 14.49
N SER A 642 18.16 9.67 15.60
CA SER A 642 19.40 9.57 16.39
C SER A 642 19.37 8.32 17.29
N ARG A 643 20.44 7.51 17.28
CA ARG A 643 20.62 6.34 18.16
C ARG A 643 22.05 6.27 18.67
#